data_AF-A0A8D5ZPJ3-F1
#
_entry.id   AF-A0A8D5ZPJ3-F1
#
_cell.length_a   1.000
_cell.length_b   1.000
_cell.length_c   1.000
_cell.angle_alpha   90.00
_cell.angle_beta   90.00
_cell.angle_gamma   90.00
#
_symmetry.space_group_name_H-M   'P 1'
#
loop_
_entity.id
_entity.type
_entity.pdbx_description
1 polymer ?
#
loop_
_entity_poly.entity_id
_entity_poly.type
_entity_poly.pdbx_seq_one_letter_code
_entity_poly.pdbx_strand_id
1 'polypeptide(L)'
;MSLLSTVTSTEVLSYRTKGGVDIRRLTEPVAPAEAMDEVARSIDGHKGIWFASCYEYPGRYSRWDIGLVNPPIEIRGFGRTFEVRALWEHGVVLLEAVIRVLQSVPDVRMTHVDHRLLRGTVREPGPEDMRCEEERTRLPSIFTVIRAIRDLFFSDEDAFLGLYGAFGYDLVFQLEPMKLKHHRRPDQADLVLYLPDRIAVIDHQMARAYHLTYQFAVDGTSTEMLPKRPISTSTGAALSRTSPIQSMKSTPDGHYPELVRKAKQAFRRGDLFEVVPTQMFTADCAAAPTRVFDRLKQINPSPYCFLIHLGDAHLVGSSPEMFVRVEGDRVETCPISGTIPRGSDALEDAEQIRRLLNSTKDEAELTMCTDVDRNDKSRICEPGSVRVIGRRQTELYSHLIHTVDHVEGRLRPPYDSLDAFMTHMWAVTITGAPKRAAIRWIEEHEDSPREWYGGAVGYLAFNGNINTGLTLRTVKLQLGRAWVRVGATLLFDSDPETEDRETRVKAAALLQAIREAGDEPPTVVSAERQTGRGKSILLVDHEDSFVHTLAGYFRRTGADVITLRADAARNALLREDFDLVVLSPGPGRPEEFALNETIRLCLEKQLPMFGVCLGLQGLVEHFGGELGILPEPLHGKKRTVSIMHASPLWKGVPQTFTAGLYHSLYASRVPEELRMIARSEDDIVMAVEHRSLPIWAVQFHPESIMTAGGSVGLTIIENVMEMLPVRTG
;
A
#
# COMPACT_ATOMS: atom_id res chain seq x y z
N MET A 1 6.38 13.27 19.03
CA MET A 1 7.68 13.96 18.92
C MET A 1 8.74 12.97 19.35
N SER A 2 9.77 12.73 18.52
CA SER A 2 10.85 11.81 18.87
C SER A 2 11.58 12.30 20.13
N LEU A 3 11.66 11.45 21.16
CA LEU A 3 12.37 11.74 22.43
C LEU A 3 13.84 12.11 22.23
N LEU A 4 14.41 11.80 21.04
CA LEU A 4 15.80 12.09 20.68
C LEU A 4 15.96 13.37 19.85
N SER A 5 14.88 14.07 19.54
CA SER A 5 14.87 15.27 18.69
C SER A 5 15.72 16.44 19.21
N THR A 6 16.17 16.41 20.46
CA THR A 6 17.01 17.45 21.07
C THR A 6 18.47 17.03 21.25
N VAL A 7 18.80 15.76 21.02
CA VAL A 7 20.15 15.22 21.25
C VAL A 7 21.07 15.63 20.10
N THR A 8 22.05 16.49 20.39
CA THR A 8 23.06 16.98 19.44
C THR A 8 24.49 16.52 19.74
N SER A 9 24.71 15.94 20.91
CA SER A 9 25.99 15.39 21.37
C SER A 9 25.77 14.05 22.05
N THR A 10 26.85 13.31 22.30
CA THR A 10 26.76 12.04 23.04
C THR A 10 26.18 12.28 24.44
N GLU A 11 25.11 11.56 24.78
CA GLU A 11 24.43 11.64 26.06
C GLU A 11 24.48 10.31 26.81
N VAL A 12 24.59 10.38 28.14
CA VAL A 12 24.56 9.23 29.03
C VAL A 12 23.35 9.37 29.95
N LEU A 13 22.47 8.38 29.94
CA LEU A 13 21.34 8.28 30.83
C LEU A 13 21.53 7.05 31.73
N SER A 14 21.38 7.23 33.04
CA SER A 14 21.44 6.13 34.01
C SER A 14 20.16 6.09 34.82
N TYR A 15 19.53 4.92 34.89
CA TYR A 15 18.28 4.71 35.60
C TYR A 15 18.21 3.29 36.17
N ARG A 16 17.32 3.09 37.15
CA ARG A 16 17.07 1.79 37.73
C ARG A 16 15.65 1.34 37.40
N THR A 17 15.50 0.12 36.90
CA THR A 17 14.19 -0.43 36.54
C THR A 17 13.39 -0.82 37.79
N LYS A 18 12.08 -1.00 37.62
CA LYS A 18 11.18 -1.49 38.68
C LYS A 18 11.62 -2.84 39.25
N GLY A 19 12.16 -3.72 38.40
CA GLY A 19 12.70 -5.01 38.80
C GLY A 19 14.11 -4.97 39.38
N GLY A 20 14.69 -3.78 39.56
CA GLY A 20 15.95 -3.58 40.27
C GLY A 20 17.20 -3.70 39.41
N VAL A 21 17.09 -3.69 38.09
CA VAL A 21 18.22 -3.69 37.14
C VAL A 21 18.72 -2.26 36.96
N ASP A 22 20.02 -2.03 37.12
CA ASP A 22 20.63 -0.74 36.83
C ASP A 22 21.02 -0.69 35.35
N ILE A 23 20.58 0.35 34.64
CA ILE A 23 20.80 0.51 33.20
C ILE A 23 21.52 1.82 32.94
N ARG A 24 22.56 1.76 32.12
CA ARG A 24 23.25 2.92 31.57
C ARG A 24 23.13 2.89 30.06
N ARG A 25 22.41 3.86 29.50
CA ARG A 25 22.25 4.08 28.07
C ARG A 25 23.20 5.17 27.59
N LEU A 26 24.02 4.85 26.60
CA LEU A 26 24.79 5.78 25.81
C LEU A 26 24.03 6.08 24.51
N THR A 27 23.81 7.34 24.20
CA THR A 27 23.16 7.80 22.96
C THR A 27 24.17 8.55 22.12
N GLU A 28 24.52 8.01 20.96
CA GLU A 28 25.54 8.58 20.06
C GLU A 28 24.88 9.03 18.76
N PRO A 29 24.88 10.34 18.45
CA PRO A 29 24.46 10.83 17.14
C PRO A 29 25.39 10.27 16.04
N VAL A 30 24.79 9.78 14.95
CA VAL A 30 25.52 9.24 13.79
C VAL A 30 24.94 9.79 12.49
N ALA A 31 25.71 9.74 11.41
CA ALA A 31 25.20 10.11 10.09
C ALA A 31 24.07 9.14 9.69
N PRO A 32 22.90 9.63 9.22
CA PRO A 32 21.80 8.76 8.81
C PRO A 32 22.19 7.70 7.77
N ALA A 33 23.11 8.05 6.86
CA ALA A 33 23.60 7.13 5.83
C ALA A 33 24.40 5.94 6.39
N GLU A 34 25.02 6.09 7.55
CA GLU A 34 25.90 5.08 8.16
C GLU A 34 25.20 4.31 9.29
N ALA A 35 24.05 4.81 9.76
CA ALA A 35 23.41 4.33 10.98
C ALA A 35 23.01 2.85 10.91
N MET A 36 22.64 2.35 9.72
CA MET A 36 22.23 0.95 9.50
C MET A 36 23.32 0.06 8.91
N ASP A 37 24.54 0.55 8.69
CA ASP A 37 25.61 -0.20 7.98
C ASP A 37 26.00 -1.50 8.67
N GLU A 38 26.02 -1.52 10.00
CA GLU A 38 26.31 -2.74 10.77
C GLU A 38 25.16 -3.74 10.65
N VAL A 39 23.92 -3.26 10.77
CA VAL A 39 22.72 -4.10 10.65
C VAL A 39 22.66 -4.72 9.25
N ALA A 40 22.80 -3.91 8.21
CA ALA A 40 22.76 -4.35 6.82
C ALA A 40 23.85 -5.40 6.49
N ARG A 41 25.06 -5.25 7.03
CA ARG A 41 26.16 -6.21 6.76
C ARG A 41 26.03 -7.52 7.53
N SER A 42 25.38 -7.53 8.69
CA SER A 42 25.39 -8.68 9.60
C SER A 42 24.08 -9.46 9.65
N ILE A 43 22.93 -8.84 9.41
CA ILE A 43 21.61 -9.44 9.64
C ILE A 43 21.31 -10.69 8.79
N ASP A 44 22.01 -10.88 7.66
CA ASP A 44 21.87 -12.09 6.85
C ASP A 44 22.39 -13.35 7.58
N GLY A 45 23.46 -13.21 8.36
CA GLY A 45 24.11 -14.33 9.07
C GLY A 45 23.98 -14.29 10.60
N HIS A 46 23.49 -13.18 11.15
CA HIS A 46 23.37 -12.96 12.59
C HIS A 46 21.93 -12.67 12.98
N LYS A 47 21.51 -13.20 14.14
CA LYS A 47 20.20 -12.89 14.72
C LYS A 47 20.08 -11.38 14.94
N GLY A 48 18.93 -10.85 14.54
CA GLY A 48 18.68 -9.41 14.54
C GLY A 48 17.40 -9.06 13.80
N ILE A 49 17.09 -7.77 13.82
CA ILE A 49 15.95 -7.19 13.11
C ILE A 49 16.37 -5.92 12.38
N TRP A 50 15.64 -5.62 11.31
CA TRP A 50 15.61 -4.33 10.66
C TRP A 50 14.16 -4.00 10.36
N PHE A 51 13.60 -3.05 11.08
CA PHE A 51 12.30 -2.46 10.82
C PHE A 51 12.49 -1.12 10.11
N ALA A 52 11.65 -0.85 9.12
CA ALA A 52 11.66 0.40 8.37
C ALA A 52 10.23 0.83 8.08
N SER A 53 9.97 2.13 8.15
CA SER A 53 8.74 2.76 7.69
C SER A 53 9.06 3.60 6.48
N CYS A 54 8.77 3.07 5.29
CA CYS A 54 9.09 3.72 4.01
C CYS A 54 7.98 4.66 3.52
N TYR A 55 6.95 4.86 4.34
CA TYR A 55 5.74 5.58 3.97
C TYR A 55 5.40 6.62 5.04
N GLU A 56 4.84 7.75 4.61
CA GLU A 56 4.43 8.83 5.50
C GLU A 56 2.96 9.14 5.26
N TYR A 57 2.20 9.21 6.35
CA TYR A 57 0.84 9.71 6.33
C TYR A 57 0.65 10.59 7.56
N PRO A 58 0.37 11.90 7.40
CA PRO A 58 0.30 12.84 8.52
C PRO A 58 -0.60 12.34 9.65
N GLY A 59 -0.07 12.37 10.88
CA GLY A 59 -0.78 11.94 12.09
C GLY A 59 -0.92 10.42 12.27
N ARG A 60 -0.50 9.60 11.29
CA ARG A 60 -0.60 8.12 11.36
C ARG A 60 0.75 7.44 11.26
N TYR A 61 1.50 7.70 10.19
CA TYR A 61 2.81 7.08 9.93
C TYR A 61 3.88 8.15 9.77
N SER A 62 5.03 7.94 10.42
CA SER A 62 6.25 8.70 10.21
C SER A 62 7.30 7.78 9.60
N ARG A 63 8.24 8.33 8.83
CA ARG A 63 9.35 7.56 8.28
C ARG A 63 10.45 7.41 9.33
N TRP A 64 10.80 6.17 9.62
CA TRP A 64 11.87 5.83 10.55
C TRP A 64 12.45 4.45 10.22
N ASP A 65 13.69 4.19 10.65
CA ASP A 65 14.28 2.85 10.65
C ASP A 65 14.74 2.49 12.07
N ILE A 66 14.54 1.25 12.48
CA ILE A 66 15.07 0.68 13.72
C ILE A 66 15.78 -0.63 13.39
N GLY A 67 17.02 -0.78 13.82
CA GLY A 67 17.82 -1.97 13.55
C GLY A 67 18.60 -2.43 14.78
N LEU A 68 18.74 -3.75 14.92
CA LEU A 68 19.60 -4.36 15.93
C LEU A 68 20.14 -5.68 15.41
N VAL A 69 21.36 -6.03 15.82
CA VAL A 69 22.01 -7.31 15.53
C VAL A 69 22.72 -7.80 16.77
N ASN A 70 22.94 -9.11 16.87
CA ASN A 70 23.64 -9.76 17.98
C ASN A 70 23.03 -9.47 19.37
N PRO A 71 21.70 -9.61 19.55
CA PRO A 71 21.07 -9.33 20.83
C PRO A 71 21.59 -10.28 21.94
N PRO A 72 21.76 -9.82 23.19
CA PRO A 72 22.19 -10.65 24.31
C PRO A 72 21.21 -11.77 24.66
N ILE A 73 19.90 -11.50 24.59
CA ILE A 73 18.84 -12.43 24.98
C ILE A 73 17.89 -12.70 23.81
N GLU A 74 17.54 -13.97 23.63
CA GLU A 74 16.45 -14.43 22.78
C GLU A 74 15.36 -15.09 23.62
N ILE A 75 14.11 -14.75 23.34
CA ILE A 75 12.91 -15.37 23.91
C ILE A 75 12.16 -16.08 22.79
N ARG A 76 11.85 -17.36 22.98
CA ARG A 76 11.04 -18.16 22.04
C ARG A 76 9.82 -18.74 22.72
N GLY A 77 8.70 -18.75 22.00
CA GLY A 77 7.48 -19.47 22.36
C GLY A 77 7.24 -20.66 21.44
N PHE A 78 6.67 -21.73 21.99
CA PHE A 78 6.23 -22.94 21.30
C PHE A 78 4.90 -23.37 21.92
N GLY A 79 3.82 -22.68 21.54
CA GLY A 79 2.56 -22.77 22.26
C GLY A 79 2.76 -22.34 23.72
N ARG A 80 2.45 -23.24 24.65
CA ARG A 80 2.59 -22.98 26.09
C ARG A 80 3.98 -23.23 26.66
N THR A 81 4.92 -23.70 25.84
CA THR A 81 6.32 -23.87 26.23
C THR A 81 7.12 -22.64 25.80
N PHE A 82 8.14 -22.28 26.57
CA PHE A 82 9.02 -21.16 26.21
C PHE A 82 10.48 -21.46 26.51
N GLU A 83 11.34 -20.71 25.85
CA GLU A 83 12.77 -20.69 26.08
C GLU A 83 13.26 -19.24 26.20
N VAL A 84 14.16 -18.98 27.16
CA VAL A 84 14.94 -17.75 27.23
C VAL A 84 16.42 -18.12 27.18
N ARG A 85 17.16 -17.56 26.21
CA ARG A 85 18.54 -17.94 25.91
C ARG A 85 19.46 -16.73 25.98
N ALA A 86 20.57 -16.88 26.69
CA ALA A 86 21.72 -16.00 26.52
C ALA A 86 22.48 -16.40 25.25
N LEU A 87 22.55 -15.48 24.28
CA LEU A 87 23.27 -15.67 23.03
C LEU A 87 24.75 -15.27 23.15
N TRP A 88 25.08 -14.43 24.13
CA TRP A 88 26.41 -13.88 24.37
C TRP A 88 26.77 -13.96 25.86
N GLU A 89 28.06 -13.95 26.19
CA GLU A 89 28.53 -14.11 27.57
C GLU A 89 27.94 -13.05 28.52
N HIS A 90 27.85 -11.79 28.08
CA HIS A 90 27.23 -10.72 28.85
C HIS A 90 25.71 -10.88 29.01
N GLY A 91 25.05 -11.63 28.12
CA GLY A 91 23.62 -11.95 28.24
C GLY A 91 23.30 -12.86 29.43
N VAL A 92 24.29 -13.60 29.96
CA VAL A 92 24.11 -14.45 31.15
C VAL A 92 23.64 -13.63 32.36
N VAL A 93 24.18 -12.42 32.53
CA VAL A 93 23.82 -11.49 33.63
C VAL A 93 22.33 -11.16 33.59
N LEU A 94 21.80 -10.89 32.39
CA LEU A 94 20.38 -10.60 32.17
C LEU A 94 19.52 -11.85 32.40
N LEU A 95 19.99 -13.00 31.93
CA LEU A 95 19.27 -14.27 32.08
C LEU A 95 19.08 -14.62 33.56
N GLU A 96 20.05 -14.38 34.43
CA GLU A 96 19.93 -14.61 35.87
C GLU A 96 18.82 -13.75 36.52
N ALA A 97 18.66 -12.50 36.09
CA ALA A 97 17.54 -11.65 36.52
C ALA A 97 16.20 -12.21 36.04
N VAL A 98 16.12 -12.62 34.76
CA VAL A 98 14.92 -13.20 34.17
C VAL A 98 14.52 -14.51 34.84
N ILE A 99 15.48 -15.39 35.15
CA ILE A 99 15.25 -16.65 35.86
C ILE A 99 14.59 -16.39 37.20
N ARG A 100 15.12 -15.46 38.01
CA ARG A 100 14.57 -15.16 39.34
C ARG A 100 13.14 -14.63 39.27
N VAL A 101 12.87 -13.72 38.34
CA VAL A 101 11.51 -13.19 38.17
C VAL A 101 10.56 -14.28 37.73
N LEU A 102 10.90 -15.09 36.72
CA LEU A 102 10.02 -16.12 36.20
C LEU A 102 9.81 -17.29 37.17
N GLN A 103 10.76 -17.57 38.06
CA GLN A 103 10.59 -18.52 39.16
C GLN A 103 9.53 -18.05 40.18
N SER A 104 9.30 -16.74 40.30
CA SER A 104 8.30 -16.18 41.21
C SER A 104 6.88 -16.10 40.62
N VAL A 105 6.73 -16.35 39.31
CA VAL A 105 5.43 -16.27 38.63
C VAL A 105 4.62 -17.56 38.86
N PRO A 106 3.44 -17.50 39.52
CA PRO A 106 2.71 -18.71 39.93
C PRO A 106 2.31 -19.65 38.79
N ASP A 107 1.93 -19.09 37.63
CA ASP A 107 1.47 -19.88 36.48
C ASP A 107 2.59 -20.42 35.59
N VAL A 108 3.85 -20.16 35.97
CA VAL A 108 5.02 -20.53 35.18
C VAL A 108 5.77 -21.65 35.90
N ARG A 109 6.00 -22.76 35.20
CA ARG A 109 6.78 -23.90 35.69
C ARG A 109 8.09 -24.01 34.93
N MET A 110 9.21 -23.95 35.65
CA MET A 110 10.52 -24.23 35.07
C MET A 110 10.68 -25.73 34.78
N THR A 111 11.14 -26.06 33.58
CA THR A 111 11.46 -27.44 33.17
C THR A 111 12.96 -27.68 33.05
N HIS A 112 13.73 -26.64 32.72
CA HIS A 112 15.19 -26.67 32.68
C HIS A 112 15.74 -25.29 32.99
N VAL A 113 16.78 -25.22 33.82
CA VAL A 113 17.45 -23.96 34.18
C VAL A 113 18.96 -24.21 34.20
N ASP A 114 19.69 -23.49 33.38
CA ASP A 114 21.14 -23.36 33.48
C ASP A 114 21.58 -21.91 33.23
N HIS A 115 22.89 -21.65 33.28
CA HIS A 115 23.47 -20.31 33.13
C HIS A 115 23.31 -19.69 31.71
N ARG A 116 22.82 -20.43 30.71
CA ARG A 116 22.67 -19.98 29.31
C ARG A 116 21.28 -20.20 28.75
N LEU A 117 20.48 -21.06 29.37
CA LEU A 117 19.18 -21.48 28.89
C LEU A 117 18.20 -21.65 30.06
N LEU A 118 17.08 -20.98 29.93
CA LEU A 118 15.86 -21.21 30.69
C LEU A 118 14.82 -21.86 29.79
N ARG A 119 14.21 -22.96 30.24
CA ARG A 119 13.00 -23.53 29.64
C ARG A 119 11.91 -23.65 30.67
N GLY A 120 10.68 -23.37 30.25
CA GLY A 120 9.53 -23.55 31.11
C GLY A 120 8.24 -23.74 30.32
N THR A 121 7.17 -23.98 31.05
CA THR A 121 5.81 -24.07 30.53
C THR A 121 4.89 -23.16 31.32
N VAL A 122 3.83 -22.67 30.67
CA VAL A 122 2.76 -21.91 31.32
C VAL A 122 1.56 -22.83 31.55
N ARG A 123 1.05 -22.87 32.78
CA ARG A 123 -0.11 -23.68 33.20
C ARG A 123 -1.34 -23.38 32.34
N GLU A 124 -2.09 -24.38 31.89
CA GLU A 124 -3.37 -24.16 31.21
C GLU A 124 -4.42 -23.53 32.15
N PRO A 125 -5.18 -22.53 31.68
CA PRO A 125 -6.27 -21.97 32.48
C PRO A 125 -7.37 -23.00 32.73
N GLY A 126 -7.81 -23.11 33.98
CA GLY A 126 -8.98 -23.88 34.40
C GLY A 126 -10.28 -23.05 34.31
N PRO A 127 -11.45 -23.70 34.42
CA PRO A 127 -12.75 -23.02 34.37
C PRO A 127 -12.90 -21.89 35.40
N GLU A 128 -12.26 -22.02 36.57
CA GLU A 128 -12.27 -21.04 37.65
C GLU A 128 -11.38 -19.81 37.42
N ASP A 129 -10.45 -19.86 36.46
CA ASP A 129 -9.53 -18.75 36.18
C ASP A 129 -10.23 -17.60 35.42
N MET A 130 -11.35 -17.87 34.75
CA MET A 130 -12.08 -16.88 33.93
C MET A 130 -13.40 -16.48 34.60
N ARG A 131 -13.52 -15.21 35.03
CA ARG A 131 -14.75 -14.68 35.64
C ARG A 131 -15.69 -14.06 34.61
N CYS A 132 -15.12 -13.36 33.65
CA CYS A 132 -15.82 -12.70 32.56
C CYS A 132 -14.95 -12.65 31.30
N GLU A 133 -15.55 -12.32 30.17
CA GLU A 133 -14.90 -12.27 28.86
C GLU A 133 -13.83 -11.18 28.76
N GLU A 134 -14.04 -10.07 29.47
CA GLU A 134 -13.14 -8.93 29.56
C GLU A 134 -11.81 -9.28 30.29
N GLU A 135 -11.78 -10.37 31.05
CA GLU A 135 -10.57 -10.85 31.74
C GLU A 135 -9.81 -11.91 30.93
N ARG A 136 -10.26 -12.29 29.72
CA ARG A 136 -9.64 -13.37 28.95
C ARG A 136 -8.15 -13.15 28.68
N THR A 137 -7.73 -11.91 28.41
CA THR A 137 -6.32 -11.56 28.16
C THR A 137 -5.44 -11.66 29.42
N ARG A 138 -6.05 -11.86 30.60
CA ARG A 138 -5.38 -12.09 31.88
C ARG A 138 -5.20 -13.56 32.20
N LEU A 139 -5.81 -14.46 31.44
CA LEU A 139 -5.58 -15.88 31.60
C LEU A 139 -4.11 -16.23 31.33
N PRO A 140 -3.56 -17.22 32.05
CA PRO A 140 -2.21 -17.70 31.82
C PRO A 140 -1.94 -18.05 30.36
N SER A 141 -0.92 -17.44 29.78
CA SER A 141 -0.45 -17.70 28.41
C SER A 141 1.02 -17.35 28.29
N ILE A 142 1.63 -17.51 27.11
CA ILE A 142 2.99 -17.03 26.87
C ILE A 142 3.16 -15.54 27.21
N PHE A 143 2.09 -14.74 27.09
CA PHE A 143 2.12 -13.32 27.46
C PHE A 143 2.28 -13.09 28.95
N THR A 144 1.99 -14.07 29.82
CA THR A 144 2.34 -14.00 31.25
C THR A 144 3.85 -13.91 31.44
N VAL A 145 4.63 -14.67 30.65
CA VAL A 145 6.11 -14.60 30.65
C VAL A 145 6.57 -13.25 30.13
N ILE A 146 5.98 -12.76 29.04
CA ILE A 146 6.34 -11.47 28.43
C ILE A 146 6.01 -10.30 29.36
N ARG A 147 4.88 -10.32 30.07
CA ARG A 147 4.55 -9.32 31.10
C ARG A 147 5.58 -9.31 32.22
N ALA A 148 5.95 -10.48 32.75
CA ALA A 148 6.92 -10.57 33.83
C ALA A 148 8.31 -10.04 33.43
N ILE A 149 8.76 -10.33 32.21
CA ILE A 149 10.03 -9.79 31.67
C ILE A 149 9.91 -8.28 31.46
N ARG A 150 8.79 -7.79 30.91
CA ARG A 150 8.58 -6.34 30.75
C ARG A 150 8.56 -5.61 32.09
N ASP A 151 7.90 -6.16 33.11
CA ASP A 151 7.83 -5.58 34.44
C ASP A 151 9.19 -5.57 35.16
N LEU A 152 10.05 -6.57 34.90
CA LEU A 152 11.44 -6.60 35.38
C LEU A 152 12.24 -5.40 34.85
N PHE A 153 12.08 -5.08 33.57
CA PHE A 153 12.84 -4.00 32.91
C PHE A 153 12.07 -2.67 32.84
N PHE A 154 10.88 -2.57 33.44
CA PHE A 154 10.03 -1.38 33.35
C PHE A 154 10.73 -0.13 33.89
N SER A 155 10.66 0.97 33.12
CA SER A 155 11.10 2.32 33.48
C SER A 155 10.42 3.33 32.56
N ASP A 156 10.05 4.51 33.07
CA ASP A 156 9.50 5.62 32.28
C ASP A 156 10.61 6.45 31.58
N GLU A 157 11.87 6.25 31.97
CA GLU A 157 13.04 7.01 31.48
C GLU A 157 13.45 6.62 30.04
N ASP A 158 12.92 5.52 29.51
CA ASP A 158 13.35 4.96 28.22
C ASP A 158 12.18 4.43 27.39
N ALA A 159 12.04 4.93 26.16
CA ALA A 159 11.01 4.51 25.22
C ALA A 159 11.50 3.56 24.11
N PHE A 160 12.82 3.28 24.06
CA PHE A 160 13.40 2.42 23.04
C PHE A 160 13.80 1.06 23.59
N LEU A 161 14.27 0.96 24.83
CA LEU A 161 14.62 -0.36 25.36
C LEU A 161 13.36 -1.24 25.48
N GLY A 162 13.42 -2.45 24.93
CA GLY A 162 12.26 -3.33 24.84
C GLY A 162 12.53 -4.68 24.22
N LEU A 163 11.46 -5.38 23.85
CA LEU A 163 11.47 -6.65 23.16
C LEU A 163 11.05 -6.47 21.70
N TYR A 164 11.89 -6.96 20.79
CA TYR A 164 11.77 -6.74 19.35
C TYR A 164 11.66 -8.07 18.61
N GLY A 165 10.70 -8.24 17.70
CA GLY A 165 10.65 -9.44 16.88
C GLY A 165 9.31 -9.74 16.24
N ALA A 166 8.94 -11.01 16.26
CA ALA A 166 7.80 -11.57 15.53
C ALA A 166 6.87 -12.39 16.44
N PHE A 167 5.58 -12.26 16.19
CA PHE A 167 4.47 -12.93 16.84
C PHE A 167 3.74 -13.76 15.76
N GLY A 168 3.75 -15.08 15.91
CA GLY A 168 3.15 -16.01 14.96
C GLY A 168 1.63 -16.13 15.13
N TYR A 169 0.95 -16.53 14.07
CA TYR A 169 -0.52 -16.66 14.03
C TYR A 169 -1.06 -17.60 15.12
N ASP A 170 -0.34 -18.68 15.40
CA ASP A 170 -0.78 -19.74 16.31
C ASP A 170 -0.88 -19.28 17.79
N LEU A 171 -0.36 -18.10 18.14
CA LEU A 171 -0.55 -17.50 19.48
C LEU A 171 -2.03 -17.34 19.84
N VAL A 172 -2.91 -17.16 18.85
CA VAL A 172 -4.35 -17.01 19.07
C VAL A 172 -4.97 -18.25 19.73
N PHE A 173 -4.42 -19.44 19.50
CA PHE A 173 -4.95 -20.68 20.07
C PHE A 173 -4.71 -20.81 21.58
N GLN A 174 -3.85 -19.96 22.14
CA GLN A 174 -3.69 -19.86 23.60
C GLN A 174 -4.82 -19.04 24.26
N LEU A 175 -5.50 -18.18 23.49
CA LEU A 175 -6.60 -17.32 23.93
C LEU A 175 -7.96 -17.85 23.50
N GLU A 176 -8.03 -18.46 22.32
CA GLU A 176 -9.21 -19.06 21.71
C GLU A 176 -8.98 -20.57 21.50
N PRO A 177 -9.04 -21.38 22.58
CA PRO A 177 -8.80 -22.81 22.47
C PRO A 177 -9.83 -23.47 21.55
N MET A 178 -9.34 -24.26 20.61
CA MET A 178 -10.14 -25.02 19.66
C MET A 178 -9.43 -26.29 19.22
N LYS A 179 -10.19 -27.23 18.64
CA LYS A 179 -9.62 -28.46 18.08
C LYS A 179 -8.78 -28.11 16.84
N LEU A 180 -7.50 -28.46 16.90
CA LEU A 180 -6.57 -28.24 15.79
C LEU A 180 -6.61 -29.44 14.82
N LYS A 181 -6.74 -29.15 13.52
CA LYS A 181 -6.67 -30.15 12.43
C LYS A 181 -5.21 -30.43 12.09
N HIS A 182 -4.37 -29.40 12.06
CA HIS A 182 -3.00 -29.51 11.61
C HIS A 182 -2.03 -29.83 12.76
N HIS A 183 -1.05 -30.67 12.45
CA HIS A 183 0.04 -30.94 13.38
C HIS A 183 1.05 -29.78 13.37
N ARG A 184 1.37 -29.24 14.56
CA ARG A 184 2.49 -28.29 14.74
C ARG A 184 3.71 -29.07 15.19
N ARG A 185 4.87 -28.79 14.59
CA ARG A 185 6.12 -29.39 15.07
C ARG A 185 6.47 -28.82 16.46
N PRO A 186 7.00 -29.62 17.39
CA PRO A 186 7.42 -29.12 18.71
C PRO A 186 8.48 -28.02 18.66
N ASP A 187 9.27 -27.96 17.58
CA ASP A 187 10.32 -26.97 17.35
C ASP A 187 9.89 -25.78 16.48
N GLN A 188 8.61 -25.69 16.13
CA GLN A 188 8.05 -24.56 15.40
C GLN A 188 7.73 -23.43 16.38
N ALA A 189 8.56 -22.40 16.38
CA ALA A 189 8.31 -21.22 17.20
C ALA A 189 7.08 -20.45 16.72
N ASP A 190 6.25 -20.01 17.66
CA ASP A 190 5.13 -19.08 17.43
C ASP A 190 5.40 -17.69 18.03
N LEU A 191 6.55 -17.50 18.66
CA LEU A 191 7.03 -16.22 19.17
C LEU A 191 8.56 -16.21 19.11
N VAL A 192 9.14 -15.14 18.57
CA VAL A 192 10.59 -14.89 18.66
C VAL A 192 10.79 -13.41 18.97
N LEU A 193 11.34 -13.11 20.16
CA LEU A 193 11.65 -11.75 20.59
C LEU A 193 13.11 -11.64 21.03
N TYR A 194 13.70 -10.48 20.79
CA TYR A 194 15.07 -10.13 21.14
C TYR A 194 15.07 -8.96 22.11
N LEU A 195 15.88 -9.07 23.16
CA LEU A 195 16.22 -7.93 24.02
C LEU A 195 17.62 -7.44 23.57
N PRO A 196 17.72 -6.23 22.99
CA PRO A 196 18.98 -5.69 22.50
C PRO A 196 19.81 -5.02 23.59
N ASP A 197 21.13 -5.02 23.42
CA ASP A 197 22.06 -4.12 24.11
C ASP A 197 22.54 -2.98 23.19
N ARG A 198 22.15 -2.99 21.91
CA ARG A 198 22.41 -1.92 20.96
C ARG A 198 21.28 -1.78 19.96
N ILE A 199 20.86 -0.55 19.69
CA ILE A 199 19.80 -0.21 18.74
C ILE A 199 20.28 0.94 17.85
N ALA A 200 20.16 0.79 16.54
CA ALA A 200 20.27 1.88 15.59
C ALA A 200 18.87 2.44 15.33
N VAL A 201 18.73 3.76 15.33
CA VAL A 201 17.46 4.46 15.06
C VAL A 201 17.72 5.56 14.04
N ILE A 202 16.92 5.62 12.97
CA ILE A 202 16.89 6.73 12.03
C ILE A 202 15.52 7.37 12.11
N ASP A 203 15.48 8.69 12.31
CA ASP A 203 14.31 9.53 12.10
C ASP A 203 14.49 10.26 10.77
N HIS A 204 13.81 9.78 9.73
CA HIS A 204 13.94 10.32 8.37
C HIS A 204 13.29 11.70 8.24
N GLN A 205 12.28 12.00 9.07
CA GLN A 205 11.62 13.30 9.07
C GLN A 205 12.55 14.39 9.59
N MET A 206 13.32 14.07 10.63
CA MET A 206 14.32 14.97 11.20
C MET A 206 15.68 14.91 10.51
N ALA A 207 15.90 13.95 9.61
CA ALA A 207 17.20 13.61 9.03
C ALA A 207 18.27 13.37 10.10
N ARG A 208 17.91 12.65 11.17
CA ARG A 208 18.81 12.35 12.30
C ARG A 208 18.86 10.86 12.57
N ALA A 209 20.01 10.42 13.06
CA ALA A 209 20.18 9.04 13.46
C ALA A 209 21.02 8.90 14.73
N TYR A 210 20.78 7.82 15.45
CA TYR A 210 21.35 7.56 16.76
C TYR A 210 21.72 6.09 16.91
N HIS A 211 22.83 5.82 17.56
CA HIS A 211 23.13 4.53 18.16
C HIS A 211 22.86 4.61 19.66
N LEU A 212 21.98 3.73 20.15
CA LEU A 212 21.66 3.57 21.56
C LEU A 212 22.36 2.31 22.05
N THR A 213 23.34 2.45 22.94
CA THR A 213 24.07 1.33 23.53
C THR A 213 23.72 1.20 25.01
N TYR A 214 23.39 0.00 25.46
CA TYR A 214 22.93 -0.30 26.81
C TYR A 214 23.96 -1.14 27.56
N GLN A 215 24.24 -0.72 28.78
CA GLN A 215 24.97 -1.50 29.77
C GLN A 215 24.01 -1.82 30.91
N PHE A 216 24.05 -3.06 31.38
CA PHE A 216 23.17 -3.56 32.42
C PHE A 216 24.00 -3.99 33.63
N ALA A 217 23.49 -3.73 34.83
CA ALA A 217 24.04 -4.29 36.05
C ALA A 217 22.93 -4.92 36.89
N VAL A 218 23.19 -6.14 37.35
CA VAL A 218 22.29 -6.95 38.16
C VAL A 218 23.05 -7.39 39.40
N ASP A 219 22.57 -7.00 40.59
CA ASP A 219 23.22 -7.26 41.88
C ASP A 219 24.72 -6.96 41.92
N GLY A 220 25.12 -5.84 41.31
CA GLY A 220 26.50 -5.40 41.24
C GLY A 220 27.36 -6.07 40.16
N THR A 221 26.83 -7.05 39.42
CA THR A 221 27.51 -7.63 38.24
C THR A 221 27.15 -6.83 36.99
N SER A 222 28.13 -6.16 36.38
CA SER A 222 27.94 -5.30 35.19
C SER A 222 28.31 -6.02 33.89
N THR A 223 27.57 -5.74 32.81
CA THR A 223 27.89 -6.19 31.45
C THR A 223 29.00 -5.39 30.78
N GLU A 224 29.39 -4.23 31.32
CA GLU A 224 30.36 -3.30 30.69
C GLU A 224 31.75 -3.94 30.52
N MET A 225 32.20 -4.70 31.53
CA MET A 225 33.53 -5.30 31.55
C MET A 225 33.55 -6.74 31.00
N LEU A 226 32.40 -7.26 30.55
CA LEU A 226 32.29 -8.63 30.06
C LEU A 226 32.63 -8.73 28.58
N PRO A 227 33.28 -9.82 28.14
CA PRO A 227 33.57 -10.01 26.72
C PRO A 227 32.26 -10.09 25.92
N LYS A 228 32.18 -9.35 24.81
CA LYS A 228 31.18 -9.57 23.76
C LYS A 228 31.58 -10.77 22.90
N ARG A 229 31.64 -11.96 23.52
CA ARG A 229 31.93 -13.23 22.85
C ARG A 229 30.64 -14.01 22.63
N PRO A 230 30.41 -14.55 21.41
CA PRO A 230 29.23 -15.35 21.15
C PRO A 230 29.34 -16.62 21.97
N ILE A 231 28.26 -17.01 22.63
CA ILE A 231 28.21 -18.31 23.28
C ILE A 231 28.13 -19.34 22.16
N SER A 232 29.24 -20.05 21.95
CA SER A 232 29.26 -21.18 21.02
C SER A 232 28.18 -22.16 21.45
N THR A 233 27.16 -22.32 20.62
CA THR A 233 26.21 -23.41 20.77
C THR A 233 26.93 -24.68 20.33
N SER A 234 27.76 -25.26 21.20
CA SER A 234 28.32 -26.61 21.04
C SER A 234 27.25 -27.70 21.25
N THR A 235 26.03 -27.42 20.78
CA THR A 235 25.03 -28.38 20.30
C THR A 235 24.77 -28.14 18.80
N GLY A 236 25.79 -27.66 18.09
CA GLY A 236 26.08 -28.01 16.71
C GLY A 236 26.39 -29.49 16.55
N ALA A 237 25.54 -30.37 17.14
CA ALA A 237 25.07 -31.41 16.26
C ALA A 237 24.50 -30.63 15.08
N ALA A 238 25.10 -30.81 13.91
CA ALA A 238 24.27 -30.96 12.76
C ALA A 238 23.14 -31.90 13.19
N LEU A 239 22.02 -31.35 13.68
CA LEU A 239 20.75 -31.82 13.20
C LEU A 239 20.90 -31.62 11.70
N SER A 240 21.45 -32.65 11.06
CA SER A 240 20.79 -33.31 9.97
C SER A 240 19.29 -33.25 10.30
N ARG A 241 18.65 -32.10 10.03
CA ARG A 241 17.20 -31.95 10.03
C ARG A 241 16.77 -32.62 8.72
N THR A 242 17.06 -33.93 8.66
CA THR A 242 16.55 -34.90 7.70
C THR A 242 15.17 -35.37 8.11
N SER A 243 14.58 -34.80 9.17
CA SER A 243 13.12 -34.75 9.26
C SER A 243 12.65 -34.01 8.02
N PRO A 244 11.91 -34.66 7.10
CA PRO A 244 11.39 -33.96 5.94
C PRO A 244 10.67 -32.73 6.47
N ILE A 245 11.12 -31.53 6.06
CA ILE A 245 10.30 -30.32 6.19
C ILE A 245 8.95 -30.79 5.69
N GLN A 246 7.95 -30.84 6.57
CA GLN A 246 6.60 -31.18 6.17
C GLN A 246 6.26 -30.09 5.16
N SER A 247 6.44 -30.41 3.88
CA SER A 247 6.73 -29.39 2.89
C SER A 247 5.45 -28.61 2.77
N MET A 248 5.43 -27.37 3.24
CA MET A 248 4.45 -26.41 2.76
C MET A 248 4.67 -26.39 1.25
N LYS A 249 3.77 -27.05 0.54
CA LYS A 249 3.77 -27.12 -0.93
C LYS A 249 2.97 -25.94 -1.43
N SER A 250 3.25 -25.54 -2.66
CA SER A 250 2.34 -24.64 -3.36
C SER A 250 0.94 -25.26 -3.37
N THR A 251 -0.07 -24.42 -3.12
CA THR A 251 -1.47 -24.81 -3.22
C THR A 251 -1.74 -25.27 -4.67
N PRO A 252 -2.37 -26.44 -4.88
CA PRO A 252 -2.70 -26.91 -6.22
C PRO A 252 -3.66 -25.97 -6.95
N ASP A 253 -3.52 -25.86 -8.27
CA ASP A 253 -4.46 -25.10 -9.10
C ASP A 253 -5.90 -25.64 -8.95
N GLY A 254 -6.86 -24.72 -8.91
CA GLY A 254 -8.28 -25.04 -8.68
C GLY A 254 -8.67 -25.27 -7.22
N HIS A 255 -7.71 -25.43 -6.29
CA HIS A 255 -8.03 -25.62 -4.87
C HIS A 255 -8.59 -24.35 -4.22
N TYR A 256 -8.01 -23.18 -4.50
CA TYR A 256 -8.49 -21.92 -3.94
C TYR A 256 -9.92 -21.56 -4.38
N PRO A 257 -10.30 -21.66 -5.67
CA PRO A 257 -11.70 -21.53 -6.08
C PRO A 257 -12.68 -22.46 -5.34
N GLU A 258 -12.25 -23.69 -5.01
CA GLU A 258 -13.06 -24.63 -4.22
C GLU A 258 -13.21 -24.18 -2.77
N LEU A 259 -12.16 -23.62 -2.16
CA LEU A 259 -12.26 -22.98 -0.83
C LEU A 259 -13.26 -21.83 -0.84
N VAL A 260 -13.28 -21.01 -1.89
CA VAL A 260 -14.26 -19.93 -2.06
C VAL A 260 -15.68 -20.50 -2.12
N ARG A 261 -15.92 -21.57 -2.90
CA ARG A 261 -17.24 -22.22 -2.98
C ARG A 261 -17.70 -22.75 -1.63
N LYS A 262 -16.80 -23.32 -0.82
CA LYS A 262 -17.10 -23.77 0.56
C LYS A 262 -17.41 -22.62 1.50
N ALA A 263 -16.64 -21.53 1.45
CA ALA A 263 -16.90 -20.32 2.24
C ALA A 263 -18.30 -19.75 1.95
N LYS A 264 -18.69 -19.71 0.67
CA LYS A 264 -20.04 -19.28 0.25
C LYS A 264 -21.18 -20.11 0.85
N GLN A 265 -20.96 -21.41 1.04
CA GLN A 265 -21.94 -22.26 1.74
C GLN A 265 -22.06 -21.91 3.22
N ALA A 266 -20.94 -21.60 3.88
CA ALA A 266 -20.92 -21.15 5.27
C ALA A 266 -21.61 -19.78 5.44
N PHE A 267 -21.35 -18.83 4.53
CA PHE A 267 -22.05 -17.55 4.47
C PHE A 267 -23.56 -17.72 4.30
N ARG A 268 -23.99 -18.58 3.36
CA ARG A 268 -25.41 -18.84 3.11
C ARG A 268 -26.13 -19.40 4.35
N ARG A 269 -25.44 -20.18 5.17
CA ARG A 269 -25.97 -20.75 6.41
C ARG A 269 -25.96 -19.76 7.59
N GLY A 270 -25.23 -18.65 7.47
CA GLY A 270 -25.03 -17.69 8.55
C GLY A 270 -23.94 -18.09 9.55
N ASP A 271 -23.04 -19.01 9.18
CA ASP A 271 -21.92 -19.42 10.04
C ASP A 271 -20.81 -18.34 10.06
N LEU A 272 -20.69 -17.60 8.95
CA LEU A 272 -19.69 -16.58 8.70
C LEU A 272 -20.35 -15.40 7.98
N PHE A 273 -19.78 -14.22 8.13
CA PHE A 273 -20.07 -13.02 7.32
C PHE A 273 -18.94 -12.77 6.31
N GLU A 274 -17.71 -13.00 6.76
CA GLU A 274 -16.48 -12.82 6.01
C GLU A 274 -15.45 -13.88 6.46
N VAL A 275 -14.61 -14.36 5.55
CA VAL A 275 -13.42 -15.15 5.90
C VAL A 275 -12.30 -14.90 4.91
N VAL A 276 -11.05 -14.97 5.38
CA VAL A 276 -9.85 -14.70 4.59
C VAL A 276 -9.01 -15.97 4.47
N PRO A 277 -9.40 -16.97 3.66
CA PRO A 277 -8.55 -18.13 3.38
C PRO A 277 -7.33 -17.72 2.58
N THR A 278 -6.30 -18.54 2.71
CA THR A 278 -5.02 -18.31 2.05
C THR A 278 -4.61 -19.44 1.14
N GLN A 279 -3.72 -19.12 0.21
CA GLN A 279 -2.96 -20.09 -0.56
C GLN A 279 -1.45 -19.84 -0.43
N MET A 280 -0.68 -20.90 -0.61
CA MET A 280 0.76 -20.93 -0.45
C MET A 280 1.45 -21.03 -1.81
N PHE A 281 2.55 -20.30 -1.98
CA PHE A 281 3.44 -20.37 -3.12
C PHE A 281 4.87 -20.60 -2.63
N THR A 282 5.60 -21.45 -3.34
CA THR A 282 7.01 -21.70 -3.05
C THR A 282 7.88 -21.42 -4.27
N ALA A 283 9.06 -20.86 -4.05
CA ALA A 283 10.07 -20.65 -5.07
C ALA A 283 11.47 -20.89 -4.49
N ASP A 284 12.42 -21.29 -5.32
CA ASP A 284 13.82 -21.31 -4.91
C ASP A 284 14.35 -19.86 -4.84
N CYS A 285 15.23 -19.59 -3.89
CA CYS A 285 15.78 -18.26 -3.65
C CYS A 285 17.26 -18.36 -3.29
N ALA A 286 18.13 -17.93 -4.20
CA ALA A 286 19.57 -17.83 -3.98
C ALA A 286 20.01 -16.44 -3.47
N ALA A 287 19.13 -15.44 -3.55
CA ALA A 287 19.43 -14.09 -3.11
C ALA A 287 19.55 -14.00 -1.58
N ALA A 288 20.46 -13.15 -1.12
CA ALA A 288 20.58 -12.83 0.30
C ALA A 288 19.30 -12.14 0.83
N PRO A 289 18.85 -12.42 2.06
CA PRO A 289 17.66 -11.80 2.65
C PRO A 289 17.65 -10.26 2.58
N THR A 290 18.78 -9.60 2.83
CA THR A 290 18.95 -8.14 2.65
C THR A 290 18.62 -7.67 1.24
N ARG A 291 19.07 -8.38 0.20
CA ARG A 291 18.75 -8.05 -1.20
C ARG A 291 17.26 -8.20 -1.51
N VAL A 292 16.62 -9.25 -0.98
CA VAL A 292 15.17 -9.43 -1.12
C VAL A 292 14.43 -8.29 -0.41
N PHE A 293 14.89 -7.89 0.78
CA PHE A 293 14.32 -6.80 1.55
C PHE A 293 14.40 -5.45 0.80
N ASP A 294 15.55 -5.11 0.23
CA ASP A 294 15.73 -3.87 -0.53
C ASP A 294 14.84 -3.81 -1.78
N ARG A 295 14.77 -4.91 -2.54
CA ARG A 295 13.85 -5.01 -3.68
C ARG A 295 12.40 -4.88 -3.27
N LEU A 296 12.01 -5.50 -2.15
CA LEU A 296 10.63 -5.44 -1.68
C LEU A 296 10.24 -4.02 -1.26
N LYS A 297 11.13 -3.28 -0.57
CA LYS A 297 10.92 -1.86 -0.24
C LYS A 297 10.75 -0.98 -1.48
N GLN A 298 11.46 -1.29 -2.57
CA GLN A 298 11.34 -0.55 -3.84
C GLN A 298 10.03 -0.86 -4.58
N ILE A 299 9.64 -2.13 -4.64
CA ILE A 299 8.42 -2.57 -5.34
C ILE A 299 7.18 -2.14 -4.56
N ASN A 300 7.13 -2.34 -3.25
CA ASN A 300 5.95 -2.05 -2.44
C ASN A 300 6.34 -1.28 -1.16
N PRO A 301 6.64 0.03 -1.22
CA PRO A 301 6.92 0.82 -0.03
C PRO A 301 5.68 0.85 0.87
N SER A 302 5.85 0.46 2.14
CA SER A 302 4.75 0.36 3.12
C SER A 302 5.16 0.93 4.49
N PRO A 303 4.19 1.24 5.38
CA PRO A 303 4.48 1.73 6.73
C PRO A 303 5.21 0.73 7.63
N TYR A 304 5.09 -0.58 7.37
CA TYR A 304 5.73 -1.64 8.16
C TYR A 304 6.58 -2.57 7.29
N CYS A 305 7.78 -2.14 6.94
CA CYS A 305 8.79 -2.98 6.30
C CYS A 305 9.65 -3.67 7.36
N PHE A 306 9.99 -4.94 7.15
CA PHE A 306 10.82 -5.70 8.09
C PHE A 306 11.70 -6.76 7.45
N LEU A 307 12.88 -6.95 8.03
CA LEU A 307 13.75 -8.11 7.87
C LEU A 307 14.08 -8.63 9.27
N ILE A 308 13.77 -9.90 9.55
CA ILE A 308 14.00 -10.53 10.86
C ILE A 308 14.74 -11.84 10.65
N HIS A 309 15.89 -12.00 11.30
CA HIS A 309 16.60 -13.28 11.34
C HIS A 309 16.09 -14.10 12.54
N LEU A 310 15.18 -15.04 12.30
CA LEU A 310 14.56 -15.90 13.32
C LEU A 310 15.48 -17.03 13.84
N GLY A 311 16.71 -17.15 13.33
CA GLY A 311 17.68 -18.16 13.75
C GLY A 311 17.82 -19.30 12.75
N ASP A 312 16.72 -19.93 12.36
CA ASP A 312 16.68 -20.99 11.34
C ASP A 312 15.96 -20.58 10.05
N ALA A 313 15.44 -19.36 10.01
CA ALA A 313 14.74 -18.75 8.89
C ALA A 313 14.86 -17.22 8.96
N HIS A 314 14.50 -16.54 7.88
CA HIS A 314 14.32 -15.10 7.82
C HIS A 314 12.87 -14.76 7.44
N LEU A 315 12.33 -13.70 8.02
CA LEU A 315 11.10 -13.07 7.54
C LEU A 315 11.45 -11.76 6.86
N VAL A 316 10.98 -11.60 5.63
CA VAL A 316 11.15 -10.38 4.84
C VAL A 316 9.77 -9.91 4.42
N GLY A 317 9.37 -8.70 4.79
CA GLY A 317 8.01 -8.24 4.49
C GLY A 317 7.90 -6.73 4.32
N SER A 318 6.80 -6.33 3.70
CA SER A 318 6.39 -4.94 3.58
C SER A 318 4.88 -4.84 3.71
N SER A 319 4.45 -4.70 4.97
CA SER A 319 3.05 -4.74 5.34
C SER A 319 2.40 -3.35 5.28
N PRO A 320 1.24 -3.22 4.62
CA PRO A 320 0.50 -1.97 4.58
C PRO A 320 -0.24 -1.67 5.89
N GLU A 321 -0.47 -2.67 6.75
CA GLU A 321 -1.47 -2.60 7.82
C GLU A 321 -0.84 -2.58 9.21
N MET A 322 -1.16 -1.51 9.96
CA MET A 322 -0.92 -1.43 11.41
C MET A 322 -1.78 -2.47 12.13
N PHE A 323 -1.15 -3.31 12.96
CA PHE A 323 -1.91 -4.23 13.81
C PHE A 323 -2.43 -3.51 15.05
N VAL A 324 -1.53 -3.20 15.99
CA VAL A 324 -1.85 -2.46 17.22
C VAL A 324 -0.67 -1.55 17.54
N ARG A 325 -0.99 -0.28 17.81
CA ARG A 325 -0.08 0.68 18.42
C ARG A 325 -0.66 1.17 19.74
N VAL A 326 0.16 1.21 20.79
CA VAL A 326 -0.17 1.81 22.08
C VAL A 326 0.92 2.78 22.49
N GLU A 327 0.52 4.01 22.76
CA GLU A 327 1.38 5.07 23.31
C GLU A 327 0.74 5.59 24.60
N GLY A 328 1.35 5.29 25.75
CA GLY A 328 0.72 5.53 27.05
C GLY A 328 -0.58 4.73 27.19
N ASP A 329 -1.71 5.43 27.31
CA ASP A 329 -3.05 4.82 27.37
C ASP A 329 -3.78 4.82 26.01
N ARG A 330 -3.23 5.43 24.96
CA ARG A 330 -3.89 5.55 23.66
C ARG A 330 -3.62 4.31 22.82
N VAL A 331 -4.67 3.55 22.48
CA VAL A 331 -4.61 2.41 21.56
C VAL A 331 -5.14 2.80 20.19
N GLU A 332 -4.42 2.45 19.13
CA GLU A 332 -4.76 2.74 17.74
C GLU A 332 -4.59 1.51 16.85
N THR A 333 -5.45 1.42 15.83
CA THR A 333 -5.35 0.46 14.73
C THR A 333 -5.82 1.13 13.44
N CYS A 334 -5.44 0.56 12.29
CA CYS A 334 -5.84 1.06 10.98
C CYS A 334 -6.33 -0.09 10.08
N PRO A 335 -7.58 -0.55 10.21
CA PRO A 335 -8.14 -1.57 9.32
C PRO A 335 -8.08 -1.12 7.85
N ILE A 336 -7.66 -2.02 6.97
CA ILE A 336 -7.55 -1.77 5.53
C ILE A 336 -8.42 -2.77 4.77
N SER A 337 -9.27 -2.26 3.88
CA SER A 337 -9.96 -3.07 2.87
C SER A 337 -10.24 -2.17 1.65
N GLY A 338 -10.48 -2.77 0.50
CA GLY A 338 -10.58 -2.07 -0.78
C GLY A 338 -9.20 -1.73 -1.33
N THR A 339 -8.87 -2.29 -2.49
CA THR A 339 -7.59 -2.09 -3.18
C THR A 339 -7.83 -1.90 -4.66
N ILE A 340 -7.27 -0.86 -5.25
CA ILE A 340 -7.31 -0.62 -6.69
C ILE A 340 -5.92 -0.18 -7.19
N PRO A 341 -5.50 -0.54 -8.42
CA PRO A 341 -4.24 -0.04 -8.97
C PRO A 341 -4.27 1.48 -9.17
N ARG A 342 -3.09 2.10 -9.12
CA ARG A 342 -2.87 3.47 -9.58
C ARG A 342 -3.15 3.57 -11.09
N GLY A 343 -3.68 4.70 -11.50
CA GLY A 343 -3.80 5.08 -12.90
C GLY A 343 -2.44 5.43 -13.50
N SER A 344 -2.37 5.44 -14.83
CA SER A 344 -1.19 5.86 -15.59
C SER A 344 -0.91 7.36 -15.48
N ASP A 345 -1.92 8.15 -15.13
CA ASP A 345 -1.84 9.58 -14.88
C ASP A 345 -2.82 10.03 -13.77
N ALA A 346 -2.82 11.34 -13.47
CA ALA A 346 -3.66 11.93 -12.43
C ALA A 346 -5.18 11.84 -12.72
N LEU A 347 -5.59 11.80 -13.98
CA LEU A 347 -7.00 11.71 -14.35
C LEU A 347 -7.52 10.29 -14.19
N GLU A 348 -6.73 9.31 -14.61
CA GLU A 348 -7.05 7.91 -14.39
C GLU A 348 -7.01 7.58 -12.89
N ASP A 349 -6.04 8.09 -12.13
CA ASP A 349 -6.00 7.96 -10.66
C ASP A 349 -7.29 8.47 -10.00
N ALA A 350 -7.78 9.64 -10.41
CA ALA A 350 -9.02 10.19 -9.89
C ALA A 350 -10.24 9.29 -10.18
N GLU A 351 -10.28 8.67 -11.36
CA GLU A 351 -11.33 7.73 -11.73
C GLU A 351 -11.22 6.41 -10.94
N GLN A 352 -10.01 5.89 -10.72
CA GLN A 352 -9.79 4.71 -9.87
C GLN A 352 -10.22 4.97 -8.43
N ILE A 353 -9.86 6.14 -7.86
CA ILE A 353 -10.31 6.55 -6.53
C ILE A 353 -11.84 6.60 -6.47
N ARG A 354 -12.48 7.25 -7.47
CA ARG A 354 -13.93 7.35 -7.55
C ARG A 354 -14.57 5.96 -7.63
N ARG A 355 -13.98 5.03 -8.39
CA ARG A 355 -14.45 3.65 -8.49
C ARG A 355 -14.35 2.91 -7.17
N LEU A 356 -13.22 3.01 -6.47
CA LEU A 356 -13.00 2.41 -5.16
C LEU A 356 -14.00 2.95 -4.12
N LEU A 357 -14.19 4.28 -4.08
CA LEU A 357 -15.12 4.90 -3.14
C LEU A 357 -16.60 4.57 -3.41
N ASN A 358 -16.98 4.27 -4.65
CA ASN A 358 -18.33 3.86 -5.01
C ASN A 358 -18.54 2.33 -4.97
N SER A 359 -17.51 1.55 -4.63
CA SER A 359 -17.64 0.10 -4.50
C SER A 359 -18.38 -0.26 -3.21
N THR A 360 -19.61 -0.76 -3.35
CA THR A 360 -20.43 -1.21 -2.21
C THR A 360 -19.85 -2.45 -1.54
N LYS A 361 -19.14 -3.30 -2.30
CA LYS A 361 -18.43 -4.49 -1.77
C LYS A 361 -17.32 -4.05 -0.81
N ASP A 362 -16.40 -3.20 -1.30
CA ASP A 362 -15.25 -2.75 -0.51
C ASP A 362 -15.67 -1.92 0.71
N GLU A 363 -16.76 -1.13 0.59
CA GLU A 363 -17.34 -0.43 1.72
C GLU A 363 -17.89 -1.37 2.81
N ALA A 364 -18.55 -2.46 2.41
CA ALA A 364 -19.10 -3.43 3.33
C ALA A 364 -18.01 -4.20 4.07
N GLU A 365 -16.96 -4.66 3.35
CA GLU A 365 -15.79 -5.32 3.95
C GLU A 365 -15.12 -4.43 5.00
N LEU A 366 -14.78 -3.19 4.64
CA LEU A 366 -14.11 -2.26 5.56
C LEU A 366 -14.99 -1.92 6.77
N THR A 367 -16.31 -1.81 6.57
CA THR A 367 -17.25 -1.56 7.67
C THR A 367 -17.24 -2.71 8.68
N MET A 368 -17.29 -3.96 8.21
CA MET A 368 -17.23 -5.14 9.10
C MET A 368 -15.90 -5.22 9.85
N CYS A 369 -14.78 -4.97 9.17
CA CYS A 369 -13.46 -4.92 9.82
C CYS A 369 -13.42 -3.86 10.93
N THR A 370 -13.96 -2.67 10.66
CA THR A 370 -14.01 -1.55 11.61
C THR A 370 -14.92 -1.84 12.79
N ASP A 371 -16.08 -2.47 12.60
CA ASP A 371 -16.99 -2.79 13.70
C ASP A 371 -16.42 -3.86 14.64
N VAL A 372 -15.72 -4.86 14.11
CA VAL A 372 -15.02 -5.85 14.96
C VAL A 372 -13.86 -5.21 15.71
N ASP A 373 -13.09 -4.34 15.06
CA ASP A 373 -12.01 -3.60 15.71
C ASP A 373 -12.52 -2.70 16.86
N ARG A 374 -13.64 -2.00 16.65
CA ARG A 374 -14.33 -1.24 17.70
C ARG A 374 -14.79 -2.14 18.86
N ASN A 375 -15.31 -3.31 18.54
CA ASN A 375 -15.71 -4.31 19.54
C ASN A 375 -14.49 -4.80 20.35
N ASP A 376 -13.36 -5.09 19.71
CA ASP A 376 -12.14 -5.56 20.37
C ASP A 376 -11.61 -4.51 21.35
N LYS A 377 -11.59 -3.23 20.95
CA LYS A 377 -11.24 -2.11 21.84
C LYS A 377 -12.21 -1.93 22.99
N SER A 378 -13.51 -2.09 22.74
CA SER A 378 -14.56 -1.86 23.76
C SER A 378 -14.44 -2.78 24.97
N ARG A 379 -13.76 -3.93 24.84
CA ARG A 379 -13.49 -4.85 25.96
C ARG A 379 -12.52 -4.27 27.00
N ILE A 380 -11.57 -3.44 26.55
CA ILE A 380 -10.42 -2.99 27.36
C ILE A 380 -10.31 -1.47 27.48
N CYS A 381 -11.08 -0.72 26.70
CA CYS A 381 -11.06 0.74 26.70
C CYS A 381 -12.10 1.35 27.64
N GLU A 382 -11.90 2.60 28.04
CA GLU A 382 -12.89 3.37 28.78
C GLU A 382 -14.17 3.53 27.93
N PRO A 383 -15.36 3.30 28.51
CA PRO A 383 -16.62 3.51 27.80
C PRO A 383 -16.72 4.91 27.17
N GLY A 384 -17.02 4.98 25.88
CA GLY A 384 -17.11 6.25 25.13
C GLY A 384 -15.77 6.79 24.60
N SER A 385 -14.63 6.16 24.90
CA SER A 385 -13.33 6.55 24.35
C SER A 385 -13.07 6.02 22.94
N VAL A 386 -13.73 4.92 22.55
CA VAL A 386 -13.54 4.29 21.23
C VAL A 386 -14.17 5.14 20.12
N ARG A 387 -13.34 5.63 19.19
CA ARG A 387 -13.75 6.56 18.12
C ARG A 387 -13.13 6.16 16.79
N VAL A 388 -13.92 6.30 15.72
CA VAL A 388 -13.42 6.27 14.34
C VAL A 388 -13.05 7.70 13.97
N ILE A 389 -11.74 7.97 13.89
CA ILE A 389 -11.20 9.32 13.62
C ILE A 389 -10.85 9.52 12.14
N GLY A 390 -10.79 8.44 11.36
CA GLY A 390 -10.75 8.46 9.91
C GLY A 390 -11.61 7.34 9.36
N ARG A 391 -12.45 7.63 8.36
CA ARG A 391 -13.31 6.64 7.69
C ARG A 391 -13.11 6.71 6.18
N ARG A 392 -12.86 5.56 5.56
CA ARG A 392 -12.63 5.35 4.12
C ARG A 392 -11.64 6.38 3.55
N GLN A 393 -10.60 6.70 4.31
CA GLN A 393 -9.56 7.60 3.85
C GLN A 393 -8.75 6.91 2.76
N THR A 394 -8.49 7.61 1.67
CA THR A 394 -7.70 7.09 0.56
C THR A 394 -6.21 7.27 0.87
N GLU A 395 -5.49 6.16 0.86
CA GLU A 395 -4.03 6.16 0.95
C GLU A 395 -3.44 5.75 -0.40
N LEU A 396 -2.61 6.62 -0.97
CA LEU A 396 -1.98 6.40 -2.27
C LEU A 396 -0.56 5.87 -2.08
N TYR A 397 -0.35 4.63 -2.48
CA TYR A 397 0.96 3.99 -2.56
C TYR A 397 1.49 4.08 -4.00
N SER A 398 2.73 3.60 -4.23
CA SER A 398 3.39 3.66 -5.54
C SER A 398 2.58 2.99 -6.66
N HIS A 399 1.94 1.85 -6.37
CA HIS A 399 1.19 1.08 -7.36
C HIS A 399 -0.28 0.84 -7.01
N LEU A 400 -0.67 1.08 -5.76
CA LEU A 400 -2.00 0.76 -5.24
C LEU A 400 -2.61 1.96 -4.51
N ILE A 401 -3.94 1.98 -4.44
CA ILE A 401 -4.73 2.88 -3.61
C ILE A 401 -5.56 2.01 -2.67
N HIS A 402 -5.50 2.33 -1.38
CA HIS A 402 -6.25 1.63 -0.33
C HIS A 402 -7.28 2.54 0.31
N THR A 403 -8.40 1.98 0.76
CA THR A 403 -9.27 2.64 1.74
C THR A 403 -8.91 2.16 3.15
N VAL A 404 -8.77 3.11 4.06
CA VAL A 404 -8.30 2.87 5.43
C VAL A 404 -9.21 3.57 6.43
N ASP A 405 -9.63 2.84 7.46
CA ASP A 405 -10.26 3.42 8.65
C ASP A 405 -9.19 3.57 9.74
N HIS A 406 -9.37 4.55 10.64
CA HIS A 406 -8.47 4.80 11.77
C HIS A 406 -9.29 4.87 13.03
N VAL A 407 -9.06 3.91 13.90
CA VAL A 407 -9.82 3.73 15.13
C VAL A 407 -8.89 3.90 16.32
N GLU A 408 -9.30 4.72 17.27
CA GLU A 408 -8.58 4.92 18.52
C GLU A 408 -9.46 4.63 19.75
N GLY A 409 -8.83 4.38 20.90
CA GLY A 409 -9.46 4.25 22.20
C GLY A 409 -8.49 4.60 23.34
N ARG A 410 -9.00 4.72 24.57
CA ARG A 410 -8.19 4.91 25.78
C ARG A 410 -8.29 3.68 26.66
N LEU A 411 -7.15 3.06 26.98
CA LEU A 411 -7.07 1.88 27.83
C LEU A 411 -7.60 2.19 29.22
N ARG A 412 -8.51 1.34 29.71
CA ARG A 412 -9.06 1.44 31.06
C ARG A 412 -8.13 0.72 32.05
N PRO A 413 -7.84 1.25 33.24
CA PRO A 413 -7.16 0.48 34.28
C PRO A 413 -7.95 -0.80 34.66
N PRO A 414 -7.31 -1.96 34.87
CA PRO A 414 -5.86 -2.18 34.92
C PRO A 414 -5.24 -2.64 33.58
N TYR A 415 -5.94 -2.51 32.45
CA TYR A 415 -5.49 -3.01 31.14
C TYR A 415 -4.22 -2.34 30.64
N ASP A 416 -3.36 -3.13 29.98
CA ASP A 416 -2.09 -2.69 29.42
C ASP A 416 -2.01 -2.91 27.90
N SER A 417 -0.89 -2.52 27.29
CA SER A 417 -0.67 -2.67 25.85
C SER A 417 -0.67 -4.12 25.35
N LEU A 418 -0.36 -5.10 26.22
CA LEU A 418 -0.46 -6.50 25.85
C LEU A 418 -1.91 -6.99 25.87
N ASP A 419 -2.76 -6.43 26.73
CA ASP A 419 -4.22 -6.65 26.61
C ASP A 419 -4.75 -6.09 25.29
N ALA A 420 -4.30 -4.90 24.88
CA ALA A 420 -4.61 -4.36 23.56
C ALA A 420 -4.16 -5.27 22.44
N PHE A 421 -2.91 -5.72 22.46
CA PHE A 421 -2.38 -6.64 21.46
C PHE A 421 -3.20 -7.95 21.40
N MET A 422 -3.48 -8.57 22.55
CA MET A 422 -4.17 -9.85 22.63
C MET A 422 -5.66 -9.78 22.28
N THR A 423 -6.39 -8.74 22.69
CA THR A 423 -7.83 -8.62 22.37
C THR A 423 -8.06 -8.48 20.87
N HIS A 424 -7.11 -7.87 20.15
CA HIS A 424 -7.19 -7.73 18.70
C HIS A 424 -6.71 -8.97 17.94
N MET A 425 -6.13 -9.99 18.59
CA MET A 425 -5.67 -11.22 17.92
C MET A 425 -6.81 -11.99 17.25
N TRP A 426 -6.77 -12.24 15.94
CA TRP A 426 -6.09 -11.42 14.94
C TRP A 426 -7.11 -10.58 14.18
N ALA A 427 -6.62 -9.58 13.43
CA ALA A 427 -7.47 -8.67 12.68
C ALA A 427 -8.42 -9.41 11.72
N VAL A 428 -9.59 -8.84 11.48
CA VAL A 428 -10.59 -9.41 10.57
C VAL A 428 -10.05 -9.49 9.14
N THR A 429 -9.26 -8.50 8.74
CA THR A 429 -8.56 -8.39 7.46
C THR A 429 -7.69 -9.60 7.10
N ILE A 430 -7.36 -10.44 8.09
CA ILE A 430 -6.60 -11.68 7.88
C ILE A 430 -7.34 -12.93 8.37
N THR A 431 -8.42 -12.79 9.15
CA THR A 431 -9.20 -13.91 9.69
C THR A 431 -10.58 -13.96 9.04
N GLY A 432 -11.47 -13.05 9.46
CA GLY A 432 -12.86 -12.96 9.06
C GLY A 432 -13.77 -12.61 10.24
N ALA A 433 -15.08 -12.61 10.00
CA ALA A 433 -16.10 -12.29 10.98
C ALA A 433 -17.26 -13.31 10.90
N PRO A 434 -17.82 -13.79 12.03
CA PRO A 434 -17.34 -13.62 13.41
C PRO A 434 -15.96 -14.26 13.65
N LYS A 435 -15.05 -13.53 14.32
CA LYS A 435 -13.61 -13.86 14.40
C LYS A 435 -13.31 -15.31 14.80
N ARG A 436 -13.87 -15.78 15.93
CA ARG A 436 -13.64 -17.15 16.42
C ARG A 436 -14.13 -18.23 15.44
N ALA A 437 -15.25 -17.99 14.76
CA ALA A 437 -15.80 -18.91 13.77
C ALA A 437 -14.91 -18.93 12.51
N ALA A 438 -14.44 -17.76 12.06
CA ALA A 438 -13.54 -17.64 10.92
C ALA A 438 -12.20 -18.34 11.17
N ILE A 439 -11.57 -18.16 12.35
CA ILE A 439 -10.32 -18.84 12.71
C ILE A 439 -10.50 -20.36 12.72
N ARG A 440 -11.62 -20.86 13.27
CA ARG A 440 -11.93 -22.30 13.24
C ARG A 440 -12.11 -22.81 11.82
N TRP A 441 -12.86 -22.08 11.00
CA TRP A 441 -13.09 -22.46 9.61
C TRP A 441 -11.76 -22.51 8.83
N ILE A 442 -10.87 -21.53 9.04
CA ILE A 442 -9.52 -21.49 8.48
C ILE A 442 -8.72 -22.74 8.88
N GLU A 443 -8.67 -23.07 10.19
CA GLU A 443 -7.96 -24.25 10.69
C GLU A 443 -8.54 -25.55 10.12
N GLU A 444 -9.83 -25.61 9.82
CA GLU A 444 -10.49 -26.79 9.25
C GLU A 444 -10.26 -26.92 7.73
N HIS A 445 -10.14 -25.82 7.00
CA HIS A 445 -10.21 -25.80 5.54
C HIS A 445 -8.87 -25.53 4.85
N GLU A 446 -7.93 -24.84 5.49
CA GLU A 446 -6.59 -24.69 4.93
C GLU A 446 -5.82 -26.04 4.93
N ASP A 447 -4.74 -26.09 4.15
CA ASP A 447 -3.91 -27.30 3.99
C ASP A 447 -2.75 -27.36 4.98
N SER A 448 -2.42 -26.25 5.64
CA SER A 448 -1.30 -26.16 6.58
C SER A 448 -1.44 -25.00 7.57
N PRO A 449 -0.78 -25.07 8.75
CA PRO A 449 -0.70 -23.96 9.70
C PRO A 449 -0.15 -22.70 9.04
N ARG A 450 -0.61 -21.53 9.50
CA ARG A 450 -0.16 -20.23 8.96
C ARG A 450 1.26 -19.85 9.36
N GLU A 451 1.80 -20.46 10.42
CA GLU A 451 3.07 -20.08 11.02
C GLU A 451 3.09 -18.56 11.31
N TRP A 452 3.87 -17.80 10.54
CA TRP A 452 4.04 -16.37 10.75
C TRP A 452 3.00 -15.52 10.03
N TYR A 453 2.33 -16.00 8.98
CA TYR A 453 1.40 -15.20 8.17
C TYR A 453 0.14 -14.81 8.97
N GLY A 454 -0.20 -13.53 8.96
CA GLY A 454 -1.36 -13.00 9.69
C GLY A 454 -1.15 -12.90 11.21
N GLY A 455 0.07 -13.13 11.69
CA GLY A 455 0.53 -12.67 13.00
C GLY A 455 0.97 -11.20 12.95
N ALA A 456 1.96 -10.84 13.77
CA ALA A 456 2.47 -9.46 13.83
C ALA A 456 4.00 -9.40 13.97
N VAL A 457 4.56 -8.25 13.62
CA VAL A 457 5.97 -7.90 13.85
C VAL A 457 6.06 -6.50 14.41
N GLY A 458 7.09 -6.25 15.21
CA GLY A 458 7.30 -4.94 15.82
C GLY A 458 8.00 -5.07 17.16
N TYR A 459 7.69 -4.14 18.06
CA TYR A 459 8.34 -4.07 19.37
C TYR A 459 7.37 -3.72 20.49
N LEU A 460 7.73 -4.20 21.68
CA LEU A 460 7.16 -3.86 22.98
C LEU A 460 8.24 -3.17 23.80
N ALA A 461 8.15 -1.86 23.97
CA ALA A 461 9.04 -1.10 24.85
C ALA A 461 8.73 -1.42 26.31
N PHE A 462 9.74 -1.36 27.18
CA PHE A 462 9.58 -1.68 28.59
C PHE A 462 8.79 -0.65 29.38
N ASN A 463 8.66 0.59 28.89
CA ASN A 463 7.72 1.58 29.42
C ASN A 463 6.24 1.24 29.14
N GLY A 464 5.97 0.16 28.39
CA GLY A 464 4.63 -0.30 28.07
C GLY A 464 4.13 0.08 26.68
N ASN A 465 4.84 0.91 25.92
CA ASN A 465 4.43 1.21 24.55
C ASN A 465 4.59 -0.03 23.64
N ILE A 466 3.71 -0.18 22.65
CA ILE A 466 3.81 -1.24 21.64
C ILE A 466 3.58 -0.64 20.26
N ASN A 467 4.32 -1.09 19.26
CA ASN A 467 4.08 -0.70 17.87
C ASN A 467 4.29 -1.91 16.97
N THR A 468 3.20 -2.37 16.36
CA THR A 468 3.19 -3.60 15.57
C THR A 468 2.43 -3.44 14.25
N GLY A 469 2.94 -4.08 13.21
CA GLY A 469 2.27 -4.27 11.93
C GLY A 469 1.93 -5.75 11.73
N LEU A 470 0.90 -6.03 10.93
CA LEU A 470 0.56 -7.40 10.57
C LEU A 470 1.63 -8.01 9.67
N THR A 471 1.86 -9.32 9.74
CA THR A 471 2.77 -10.05 8.83
C THR A 471 2.12 -10.35 7.48
N LEU A 472 1.69 -9.29 6.79
CA LEU A 472 1.19 -9.33 5.43
C LEU A 472 2.31 -9.06 4.43
N ARG A 473 2.11 -9.50 3.18
CA ARG A 473 3.10 -9.33 2.10
C ARG A 473 4.50 -9.80 2.53
N THR A 474 4.53 -10.98 3.16
CA THR A 474 5.71 -11.54 3.81
C THR A 474 6.24 -12.73 3.02
N VAL A 475 7.56 -12.77 2.88
CA VAL A 475 8.34 -13.90 2.40
C VAL A 475 9.06 -14.52 3.60
N LYS A 476 8.85 -15.81 3.83
CA LYS A 476 9.71 -16.61 4.71
C LYS A 476 10.83 -17.21 3.87
N LEU A 477 12.08 -16.99 4.26
CA LEU A 477 13.27 -17.58 3.63
C LEU A 477 13.89 -18.61 4.56
N GLN A 478 14.14 -19.83 4.07
CA GLN A 478 14.77 -20.89 4.85
C GLN A 478 15.36 -21.93 3.90
N LEU A 479 16.63 -22.31 4.11
CA LEU A 479 17.33 -23.35 3.34
C LEU A 479 17.28 -23.13 1.81
N GLY A 480 17.51 -21.89 1.35
CA GLY A 480 17.52 -21.56 -0.08
C GLY A 480 16.14 -21.57 -0.76
N ARG A 481 15.06 -21.63 0.02
CA ARG A 481 13.68 -21.61 -0.47
C ARG A 481 12.91 -20.44 0.14
N ALA A 482 12.00 -19.89 -0.65
CA ALA A 482 11.04 -18.87 -0.28
C ALA A 482 9.63 -19.47 -0.18
N TRP A 483 8.90 -19.08 0.87
CA TRP A 483 7.48 -19.35 1.05
C TRP A 483 6.71 -18.03 1.09
N VAL A 484 5.68 -17.94 0.27
CA VAL A 484 4.81 -16.78 0.13
C VAL A 484 3.38 -17.23 0.35
N ARG A 485 2.78 -16.81 1.45
CA ARG A 485 1.36 -17.03 1.71
C ARG A 485 0.58 -15.75 1.44
N VAL A 486 -0.57 -15.88 0.79
CA VAL A 486 -1.45 -14.76 0.45
C VAL A 486 -2.91 -15.16 0.60
N GLY A 487 -3.76 -14.19 0.93
CA GLY A 487 -5.20 -14.37 1.02
C GLY A 487 -5.96 -13.21 0.38
N ALA A 488 -7.26 -13.42 0.22
CA ALA A 488 -8.24 -12.43 -0.18
C ALA A 488 -9.45 -12.54 0.73
N THR A 489 -10.08 -11.39 0.97
CA THR A 489 -11.30 -11.32 1.75
C THR A 489 -12.44 -11.90 0.93
N LEU A 490 -13.13 -12.90 1.49
CA LEU A 490 -14.28 -13.50 0.85
C LEU A 490 -15.57 -13.02 1.51
N LEU A 491 -16.49 -12.60 0.67
CA LEU A 491 -17.88 -12.32 0.99
C LEU A 491 -18.81 -13.30 0.25
N PHE A 492 -20.10 -13.21 0.54
CA PHE A 492 -21.10 -14.04 -0.14
C PHE A 492 -21.15 -13.82 -1.66
N ASP A 493 -20.92 -12.58 -2.10
CA ASP A 493 -20.91 -12.17 -3.50
C ASP A 493 -19.55 -12.38 -4.19
N SER A 494 -18.50 -12.80 -3.47
CA SER A 494 -17.19 -13.12 -4.06
C SER A 494 -17.28 -14.17 -5.19
N ASP A 495 -16.53 -13.91 -6.27
CA ASP A 495 -16.42 -14.80 -7.43
C ASP A 495 -15.16 -15.68 -7.32
N PRO A 496 -15.27 -17.03 -7.29
CA PRO A 496 -14.13 -17.92 -7.05
C PRO A 496 -12.91 -17.69 -7.94
N GLU A 497 -13.11 -17.43 -9.23
CA GLU A 497 -12.01 -17.27 -10.19
C GLU A 497 -11.36 -15.88 -10.07
N THR A 498 -12.14 -14.86 -9.72
CA THR A 498 -11.64 -13.51 -9.49
C THR A 498 -10.79 -13.43 -8.22
N GLU A 499 -11.22 -14.07 -7.13
CA GLU A 499 -10.47 -14.08 -5.86
C GLU A 499 -9.16 -14.91 -5.97
N ASP A 500 -9.16 -16.01 -6.75
CA ASP A 500 -7.93 -16.74 -7.07
C ASP A 500 -6.95 -15.88 -7.88
N ARG A 501 -7.47 -15.12 -8.86
CA ARG A 501 -6.63 -14.18 -9.64
C ARG A 501 -6.05 -13.09 -8.76
N GLU A 502 -6.83 -12.53 -7.84
CA GLU A 502 -6.37 -11.49 -6.91
C GLU A 502 -5.23 -11.99 -6.03
N THR A 503 -5.38 -13.17 -5.43
CA THR A 503 -4.34 -13.77 -4.59
C THR A 503 -3.07 -14.07 -5.39
N ARG A 504 -3.17 -14.58 -6.62
CA ARG A 504 -2.00 -14.76 -7.51
C ARG A 504 -1.29 -13.44 -7.85
N VAL A 505 -2.04 -12.36 -8.08
CA VAL A 505 -1.46 -11.02 -8.30
C VAL A 505 -0.71 -10.54 -7.05
N LYS A 506 -1.31 -10.68 -5.86
CA LYS A 506 -0.64 -10.36 -4.58
C LYS A 506 0.65 -11.18 -4.39
N ALA A 507 0.63 -12.45 -4.78
CA ALA A 507 1.81 -13.33 -4.70
C ALA A 507 2.89 -12.96 -5.72
N ALA A 508 2.50 -12.60 -6.95
CA ALA A 508 3.42 -12.27 -8.04
C ALA A 508 4.38 -11.13 -7.68
N ALA A 509 3.88 -10.08 -7.01
CA ALA A 509 4.71 -8.96 -6.57
C ALA A 509 5.81 -9.40 -5.57
N LEU A 510 5.50 -10.34 -4.69
CA LEU A 510 6.46 -10.90 -3.72
C LEU A 510 7.46 -11.84 -4.40
N LEU A 511 6.97 -12.66 -5.32
CA LEU A 511 7.80 -13.56 -6.13
C LEU A 511 8.76 -12.79 -7.05
N GLN A 512 8.38 -11.60 -7.51
CA GLN A 512 9.28 -10.72 -8.27
C GLN A 512 10.47 -10.26 -7.42
N ALA A 513 10.28 -9.90 -6.15
CA ALA A 513 11.37 -9.50 -5.26
C ALA A 513 12.38 -10.64 -5.02
N ILE A 514 11.93 -11.89 -5.08
CA ILE A 514 12.73 -13.10 -4.85
C ILE A 514 13.61 -13.47 -6.07
N ARG A 515 13.16 -13.18 -7.30
CA ARG A 515 13.90 -13.54 -8.52
C ARG A 515 15.15 -12.67 -8.68
N GLU A 516 16.26 -13.27 -9.11
CA GLU A 516 17.45 -12.50 -9.49
C GLU A 516 17.12 -11.64 -10.70
N ALA A 517 17.58 -10.38 -10.67
CA ALA A 517 17.35 -9.42 -11.73
C ALA A 517 18.07 -9.85 -13.02
N GLY A 518 17.36 -10.56 -13.89
CA GLY A 518 17.44 -10.40 -15.32
C GLY A 518 16.11 -9.80 -15.76
N ASP A 519 16.17 -8.73 -16.54
CA ASP A 519 15.06 -7.89 -17.02
C ASP A 519 14.60 -6.81 -16.03
N GLU A 520 15.26 -5.66 -16.14
CA GLU A 520 14.58 -4.38 -15.94
C GLU A 520 13.26 -4.40 -16.74
N PRO A 521 12.12 -3.98 -16.16
CA PRO A 521 10.94 -3.75 -16.97
C PRO A 521 11.32 -2.71 -18.05
N PRO A 522 10.93 -2.94 -19.31
CA PRO A 522 11.16 -1.94 -20.34
C PRO A 522 10.48 -0.65 -19.87
N THR A 523 11.27 0.41 -19.74
CA THR A 523 10.72 1.76 -19.69
C THR A 523 9.94 1.93 -20.99
N VAL A 524 8.62 1.75 -20.93
CA VAL A 524 7.75 2.03 -22.07
C VAL A 524 7.68 3.54 -22.17
N VAL A 525 8.73 4.13 -22.74
CA VAL A 525 8.64 5.45 -23.33
C VAL A 525 7.81 5.22 -24.58
N SER A 526 6.50 5.46 -24.49
CA SER A 526 5.65 5.52 -25.68
C SER A 526 6.27 6.57 -26.59
N ALA A 527 6.85 6.15 -27.72
CA ALA A 527 7.38 7.09 -28.69
C ALA A 527 6.24 8.02 -29.13
N GLU A 528 6.35 9.31 -28.80
CA GLU A 528 5.35 10.29 -29.19
C GLU A 528 5.27 10.32 -30.73
N ARG A 529 4.07 10.14 -31.28
CA ARG A 529 3.87 10.16 -32.73
C ARG A 529 4.08 11.58 -33.25
N GLN A 530 5.15 11.77 -34.00
CA GLN A 530 5.53 13.06 -34.59
C GLN A 530 4.82 13.30 -35.94
N THR A 531 3.49 13.14 -35.99
CA THR A 531 2.69 13.22 -37.25
C THR A 531 2.68 14.60 -37.90
N GLY A 532 3.00 15.64 -37.14
CA GLY A 532 3.08 17.03 -37.57
C GLY A 532 4.48 17.51 -37.91
N ARG A 533 5.53 16.67 -37.77
CA ARG A 533 6.91 17.09 -38.01
C ARG A 533 7.08 17.66 -39.42
N GLY A 534 7.62 18.89 -39.49
CA GLY A 534 7.86 19.60 -40.75
C GLY A 534 6.62 20.27 -41.37
N LYS A 535 5.50 20.32 -40.65
CA LYS A 535 4.27 21.01 -41.06
C LYS A 535 4.13 22.34 -40.32
N SER A 536 3.72 23.38 -41.03
CA SER A 536 3.45 24.71 -40.48
C SER A 536 1.95 24.91 -40.30
N ILE A 537 1.52 25.34 -39.11
CA ILE A 537 0.11 25.52 -38.75
C ILE A 537 -0.12 26.95 -38.29
N LEU A 538 -1.13 27.59 -38.88
CA LEU A 538 -1.69 28.84 -38.36
C LEU A 538 -2.90 28.53 -37.49
N LEU A 539 -2.83 28.85 -36.20
CA LEU A 539 -3.96 28.77 -35.29
C LEU A 539 -4.54 30.17 -35.07
N VAL A 540 -5.77 30.37 -35.54
CA VAL A 540 -6.50 31.65 -35.45
C VAL A 540 -7.20 31.72 -34.11
N ASP A 541 -6.71 32.60 -33.24
CA ASP A 541 -7.22 32.84 -31.89
C ASP A 541 -8.43 33.79 -31.91
N HIS A 542 -9.61 33.24 -31.58
CA HIS A 542 -10.87 33.98 -31.46
C HIS A 542 -11.17 34.38 -30.01
N GLU A 543 -10.13 34.65 -29.20
CA GLU A 543 -10.27 35.16 -27.83
C GLU A 543 -10.78 34.15 -26.81
N ASP A 544 -10.50 32.87 -27.05
CA ASP A 544 -10.77 31.80 -26.11
C ASP A 544 -9.57 31.55 -25.17
N SER A 545 -9.88 31.26 -23.90
CA SER A 545 -8.86 31.03 -22.87
C SER A 545 -8.14 29.68 -23.00
N PHE A 546 -8.66 28.74 -23.81
CA PHE A 546 -8.14 27.40 -24.05
C PHE A 546 -7.25 27.31 -25.31
N VAL A 547 -7.09 28.40 -26.06
CA VAL A 547 -6.39 28.45 -27.34
C VAL A 547 -4.96 27.88 -27.28
N HIS A 548 -4.23 28.15 -26.20
CA HIS A 548 -2.86 27.68 -26.03
C HIS A 548 -2.76 26.20 -25.68
N THR A 549 -3.78 25.62 -25.03
CA THR A 549 -3.86 24.18 -24.78
C THR A 549 -4.09 23.44 -26.10
N LEU A 550 -5.00 23.95 -26.93
CA LEU A 550 -5.24 23.43 -28.28
C LEU A 550 -3.97 23.54 -29.14
N ALA A 551 -3.32 24.71 -29.14
CA ALA A 551 -2.03 24.90 -29.82
C ALA A 551 -0.96 23.92 -29.31
N GLY A 552 -0.94 23.64 -28.00
CA GLY A 552 -0.06 22.67 -27.38
C GLY A 552 -0.24 21.25 -27.93
N TYR A 553 -1.48 20.80 -28.16
CA TYR A 553 -1.74 19.48 -28.75
C TYR A 553 -1.19 19.40 -30.17
N PHE A 554 -1.37 20.43 -30.99
CA PHE A 554 -0.76 20.49 -32.33
C PHE A 554 0.78 20.50 -32.26
N ARG A 555 1.39 21.30 -31.37
CA ARG A 555 2.85 21.31 -31.17
C ARG A 555 3.40 19.96 -30.72
N ARG A 556 2.64 19.20 -29.91
CA ARG A 556 3.03 17.86 -29.45
C ARG A 556 3.19 16.86 -30.61
N THR A 557 2.47 17.06 -31.71
CA THR A 557 2.67 16.27 -32.93
C THR A 557 3.99 16.60 -33.68
N GLY A 558 4.76 17.58 -33.22
CA GLY A 558 5.99 18.04 -33.87
C GLY A 558 5.81 19.16 -34.88
N ALA A 559 4.60 19.70 -35.03
CA ALA A 559 4.29 20.79 -35.94
C ALA A 559 4.81 22.15 -35.44
N ASP A 560 5.15 23.03 -36.37
CA ASP A 560 5.47 24.43 -36.07
C ASP A 560 4.18 25.25 -36.08
N VAL A 561 3.78 25.74 -34.89
CA VAL A 561 2.44 26.34 -34.68
C VAL A 561 2.57 27.80 -34.26
N ILE A 562 2.11 28.69 -35.13
CA ILE A 562 1.98 30.12 -34.86
C ILE A 562 0.52 30.41 -34.48
N THR A 563 0.31 31.06 -33.33
CA THR A 563 -1.02 31.46 -32.85
C THR A 563 -1.17 32.97 -33.01
N LEU A 564 -2.17 33.43 -33.78
CA LEU A 564 -2.41 34.85 -34.07
C LEU A 564 -3.89 35.19 -33.85
N ARG A 565 -4.18 36.40 -33.35
CA ARG A 565 -5.54 36.96 -33.32
C ARG A 565 -6.12 37.07 -34.73
N ALA A 566 -7.45 37.01 -34.85
CA ALA A 566 -8.17 36.97 -36.13
C ALA A 566 -7.65 37.97 -37.19
N ASP A 567 -7.50 39.25 -36.85
CA ASP A 567 -7.03 40.29 -37.78
C ASP A 567 -5.58 40.05 -38.27
N ALA A 568 -4.70 39.67 -37.35
CA ALA A 568 -3.30 39.37 -37.67
C ALA A 568 -3.19 38.08 -38.50
N ALA A 569 -4.02 37.08 -38.19
CA ALA A 569 -4.07 35.82 -38.93
C ALA A 569 -4.51 36.03 -40.39
N ARG A 570 -5.54 36.86 -40.65
CA ARG A 570 -5.94 37.19 -42.04
C ARG A 570 -4.81 37.88 -42.81
N ASN A 571 -4.03 38.75 -42.16
CA ASN A 571 -2.85 39.38 -42.76
C ASN A 571 -1.72 38.37 -43.04
N ALA A 572 -1.50 37.41 -42.14
CA ALA A 572 -0.50 36.35 -42.33
C ALA A 572 -0.89 35.42 -43.50
N LEU A 573 -2.16 35.03 -43.62
CA LEU A 573 -2.67 34.21 -44.73
C LEU A 573 -2.41 34.82 -46.10
N LEU A 574 -2.35 36.16 -46.21
CA LEU A 574 -2.03 36.85 -47.46
C LEU A 574 -0.53 36.81 -47.82
N ARG A 575 0.36 36.59 -46.85
CA ARG A 575 1.82 36.74 -47.00
C ARG A 575 2.59 35.44 -46.90
N GLU A 576 2.05 34.46 -46.21
CA GLU A 576 2.70 33.20 -45.86
C GLU A 576 1.85 32.00 -46.30
N ASP A 577 2.47 30.84 -46.40
CA ASP A 577 1.82 29.58 -46.76
C ASP A 577 1.89 28.59 -45.60
N PHE A 578 0.72 28.16 -45.14
CA PHE A 578 0.55 27.19 -44.06
C PHE A 578 0.06 25.85 -44.61
N ASP A 579 0.29 24.77 -43.88
CA ASP A 579 -0.20 23.43 -44.24
C ASP A 579 -1.58 23.12 -43.64
N LEU A 580 -1.96 23.84 -42.59
CA LEU A 580 -3.28 23.77 -41.94
C LEU A 580 -3.63 25.11 -41.28
N VAL A 581 -4.90 25.50 -41.37
CA VAL A 581 -5.48 26.59 -40.58
C VAL A 581 -6.43 26.02 -39.54
N VAL A 582 -6.15 26.30 -38.27
CA VAL A 582 -7.00 25.89 -37.14
C VAL A 582 -7.83 27.08 -36.69
N LEU A 583 -9.15 26.97 -36.79
CA LEU A 583 -10.10 27.95 -36.28
C LEU A 583 -10.44 27.60 -34.84
N SER A 584 -9.88 28.37 -33.90
CA SER A 584 -10.05 28.10 -32.47
C SER A 584 -11.49 28.36 -31.98
N PRO A 585 -11.83 27.89 -30.76
CA PRO A 585 -13.02 28.35 -30.06
C PRO A 585 -12.99 29.87 -29.81
N GLY A 586 -14.13 30.43 -29.39
CA GLY A 586 -14.26 31.84 -29.04
C GLY A 586 -15.64 32.13 -28.44
N PRO A 587 -15.82 33.28 -27.78
CA PRO A 587 -17.12 33.74 -27.31
C PRO A 587 -17.99 34.22 -28.49
N GLY A 588 -19.24 34.62 -28.20
CA GLY A 588 -20.07 35.33 -29.18
C GLY A 588 -20.44 34.51 -30.42
N ARG A 589 -20.66 35.21 -31.54
CA ARG A 589 -21.00 34.64 -32.85
C ARG A 589 -19.83 34.70 -33.84
N PRO A 590 -19.80 33.80 -34.86
CA PRO A 590 -18.73 33.80 -35.86
C PRO A 590 -18.52 35.13 -36.61
N GLU A 591 -19.60 35.92 -36.78
CA GLU A 591 -19.55 37.23 -37.44
C GLU A 591 -18.69 38.27 -36.70
N GLU A 592 -18.64 38.21 -35.36
CA GLU A 592 -17.90 39.16 -34.52
C GLU A 592 -16.38 39.10 -34.76
N PHE A 593 -15.89 37.96 -35.23
CA PHE A 593 -14.49 37.70 -35.53
C PHE A 593 -14.18 37.67 -37.04
N ALA A 594 -15.17 38.02 -37.87
CA ALA A 594 -15.11 37.91 -39.32
C ALA A 594 -14.65 36.52 -39.80
N LEU A 595 -15.13 35.43 -39.16
CA LEU A 595 -14.75 34.05 -39.55
C LEU A 595 -15.02 33.78 -41.04
N ASN A 596 -16.10 34.33 -41.58
CA ASN A 596 -16.46 34.19 -42.98
C ASN A 596 -15.34 34.66 -43.93
N GLU A 597 -14.69 35.79 -43.60
CA GLU A 597 -13.56 36.29 -44.39
C GLU A 597 -12.33 35.38 -44.27
N THR A 598 -12.02 34.90 -43.07
CA THR A 598 -10.91 33.97 -42.82
C THR A 598 -11.11 32.66 -43.60
N ILE A 599 -12.32 32.09 -43.56
CA ILE A 599 -12.66 30.85 -44.28
C ILE A 599 -12.56 31.07 -45.79
N ARG A 600 -13.08 32.19 -46.32
CA ARG A 600 -12.96 32.52 -47.75
C ARG A 600 -11.50 32.59 -48.21
N LEU A 601 -10.64 33.25 -47.44
CA LEU A 601 -9.20 33.32 -47.75
C LEU A 601 -8.54 31.93 -47.77
N CYS A 602 -8.91 31.04 -46.84
CA CYS A 602 -8.41 29.67 -46.82
C CYS A 602 -8.86 28.88 -48.05
N LEU A 603 -10.13 29.03 -48.47
CA LEU A 603 -10.67 28.37 -49.67
C LEU A 603 -10.00 28.86 -50.95
N GLU A 604 -9.76 30.17 -51.08
CA GLU A 604 -9.05 30.76 -52.23
C GLU A 604 -7.63 30.21 -52.38
N LYS A 605 -6.98 29.91 -51.26
CA LYS A 605 -5.66 29.27 -51.20
C LYS A 605 -5.69 27.74 -51.17
N GLN A 606 -6.87 27.12 -51.21
CA GLN A 606 -7.06 25.66 -51.11
C GLN A 606 -6.43 25.06 -49.84
N LEU A 607 -6.45 25.81 -48.73
CA LEU A 607 -5.87 25.39 -47.46
C LEU A 607 -6.79 24.43 -46.69
N PRO A 608 -6.25 23.34 -46.13
CA PRO A 608 -6.97 22.53 -45.14
C PRO A 608 -7.38 23.34 -43.92
N MET A 609 -8.53 23.01 -43.33
CA MET A 609 -9.07 23.69 -42.15
C MET A 609 -9.53 22.72 -41.08
N PHE A 610 -9.27 23.06 -39.81
CA PHE A 610 -9.83 22.38 -38.65
C PHE A 610 -10.55 23.36 -37.72
N GLY A 611 -11.86 23.23 -37.56
CA GLY A 611 -12.66 24.10 -36.68
C GLY A 611 -12.96 23.46 -35.33
N VAL A 612 -12.82 24.23 -34.24
CA VAL A 612 -13.20 23.80 -32.89
C VAL A 612 -14.22 24.78 -32.31
N CYS A 613 -15.34 24.28 -31.82
CA CYS A 613 -16.42 25.05 -31.21
C CYS A 613 -16.91 26.22 -32.11
N LEU A 614 -16.51 27.47 -31.83
CA LEU A 614 -16.80 28.62 -32.70
C LEU A 614 -16.30 28.42 -34.14
N GLY A 615 -15.17 27.71 -34.31
CA GLY A 615 -14.67 27.33 -35.63
C GLY A 615 -15.61 26.40 -36.40
N LEU A 616 -16.25 25.43 -35.74
CA LEU A 616 -17.29 24.60 -36.37
C LEU A 616 -18.50 25.45 -36.75
N GLN A 617 -18.92 26.33 -35.84
CA GLN A 617 -20.09 27.18 -36.03
C GLN A 617 -19.90 28.11 -37.24
N GLY A 618 -18.74 28.75 -37.36
CA GLY A 618 -18.41 29.58 -38.51
C GLY A 618 -18.32 28.81 -39.82
N LEU A 619 -17.79 27.58 -39.82
CA LEU A 619 -17.78 26.71 -41.01
C LEU A 619 -19.20 26.33 -41.43
N VAL A 620 -20.07 25.98 -40.49
CA VAL A 620 -21.47 25.65 -40.78
C VAL A 620 -22.21 26.85 -41.37
N GLU A 621 -22.07 28.05 -40.80
CA GLU A 621 -22.69 29.28 -41.33
C GLU A 621 -22.13 29.64 -42.72
N HIS A 622 -20.81 29.52 -42.94
CA HIS A 622 -20.18 29.85 -44.22
C HIS A 622 -20.74 29.02 -45.38
N PHE A 623 -20.98 27.73 -45.16
CA PHE A 623 -21.55 26.83 -46.18
C PHE A 623 -23.09 26.88 -46.23
N GLY A 624 -23.76 27.83 -45.58
CA GLY A 624 -25.23 28.03 -45.67
C GLY A 624 -26.07 27.24 -44.65
N GLY A 625 -25.42 26.71 -43.61
CA GLY A 625 -26.09 26.13 -42.44
C GLY A 625 -26.73 27.19 -41.53
N GLU A 626 -27.36 26.72 -40.45
CA GLU A 626 -27.97 27.59 -39.44
C GLU A 626 -27.47 27.22 -38.04
N LEU A 627 -27.28 28.24 -37.20
CA LEU A 627 -26.98 28.08 -35.78
C LEU A 627 -28.24 28.29 -34.93
N GLY A 628 -28.45 27.37 -33.99
CA GLY A 628 -29.44 27.51 -32.92
C GLY A 628 -28.79 27.90 -31.60
N ILE A 629 -29.62 28.31 -30.64
CA ILE A 629 -29.23 28.50 -29.24
C ILE A 629 -29.82 27.34 -28.44
N LEU A 630 -28.99 26.66 -27.66
CA LEU A 630 -29.44 25.59 -26.78
C LEU A 630 -30.39 26.15 -25.70
N PRO A 631 -31.46 25.42 -25.34
CA PRO A 631 -32.35 25.84 -24.24
C PRO A 631 -31.61 25.87 -22.90
N GLU A 632 -30.62 24.99 -22.70
CA GLU A 632 -29.71 25.00 -21.56
C GLU A 632 -28.25 25.08 -22.08
N PRO A 633 -27.48 26.11 -21.70
CA PRO A 633 -26.08 26.22 -22.08
C PRO A 633 -25.22 25.07 -21.54
N LEU A 634 -24.32 24.54 -22.38
CA LEU A 634 -23.38 23.48 -22.02
C LEU A 634 -22.00 24.08 -21.73
N HIS A 635 -21.89 24.84 -20.64
CA HIS A 635 -20.63 25.45 -20.19
C HIS A 635 -19.96 24.59 -19.11
N GLY A 636 -18.82 23.98 -19.42
CA GLY A 636 -18.11 23.11 -18.48
C GLY A 636 -18.83 21.78 -18.23
N LYS A 637 -19.59 21.28 -19.22
CA LYS A 637 -20.38 20.05 -19.11
C LYS A 637 -19.76 18.92 -19.93
N LYS A 638 -20.04 17.69 -19.52
CA LYS A 638 -19.69 16.46 -20.26
C LYS A 638 -20.94 15.88 -20.93
N ARG A 639 -20.76 15.33 -22.13
CA ARG A 639 -21.76 14.51 -22.82
C ARG A 639 -21.11 13.31 -23.49
N THR A 640 -21.89 12.24 -23.63
CA THR A 640 -21.51 11.12 -24.49
C THR A 640 -21.67 11.54 -25.94
N VAL A 641 -20.61 11.38 -26.73
CA VAL A 641 -20.58 11.61 -28.18
C VAL A 641 -20.53 10.26 -28.88
N SER A 642 -21.37 10.08 -29.89
CA SER A 642 -21.44 8.89 -30.73
C SER A 642 -21.00 9.20 -32.16
N ILE A 643 -20.12 8.37 -32.71
CA ILE A 643 -19.70 8.44 -34.10
C ILE A 643 -20.85 7.94 -34.98
N MET A 644 -21.24 8.72 -35.98
CA MET A 644 -22.37 8.40 -36.86
C MET A 644 -21.91 7.85 -38.20
N HIS A 645 -20.73 8.27 -38.67
CA HIS A 645 -20.16 7.86 -39.94
C HIS A 645 -18.66 7.63 -39.81
N ALA A 646 -18.13 6.68 -40.58
CA ALA A 646 -16.70 6.46 -40.68
C ALA A 646 -16.03 7.70 -41.31
N SER A 647 -14.98 8.19 -40.66
CA SER A 647 -14.13 9.28 -41.10
C SER A 647 -12.70 8.96 -40.66
N PRO A 648 -11.66 9.33 -41.43
CA PRO A 648 -10.28 9.14 -40.98
C PRO A 648 -9.97 9.93 -39.69
N LEU A 649 -10.77 10.95 -39.37
CA LEU A 649 -10.73 11.70 -38.10
C LEU A 649 -10.89 10.78 -36.86
N TRP A 650 -11.61 9.66 -37.01
CA TRP A 650 -11.96 8.74 -35.92
C TRP A 650 -11.02 7.54 -35.77
N LYS A 651 -9.91 7.49 -36.53
CA LYS A 651 -8.96 6.37 -36.45
C LYS A 651 -8.43 6.23 -35.02
N GLY A 652 -8.69 5.08 -34.38
CA GLY A 652 -8.29 4.82 -33.00
C GLY A 652 -9.15 5.48 -31.92
N VAL A 653 -10.22 6.19 -32.28
CA VAL A 653 -11.20 6.75 -31.35
C VAL A 653 -12.34 5.74 -31.13
N PRO A 654 -12.78 5.48 -29.88
CA PRO A 654 -13.91 4.58 -29.61
C PRO A 654 -15.21 5.06 -30.27
N GLN A 655 -16.10 4.11 -30.63
CA GLN A 655 -17.41 4.40 -31.24
C GLN A 655 -18.24 5.40 -30.44
N THR A 656 -18.12 5.37 -29.11
CA THR A 656 -18.68 6.34 -28.18
C THR A 656 -17.61 6.81 -27.19
N PHE A 657 -17.58 8.12 -26.91
CA PHE A 657 -16.61 8.71 -25.97
C PHE A 657 -17.21 9.90 -25.22
N THR A 658 -16.60 10.32 -24.12
CA THR A 658 -17.02 11.50 -23.37
C THR A 658 -16.26 12.73 -23.84
N ALA A 659 -16.96 13.84 -24.09
CA ALA A 659 -16.35 15.09 -24.52
C ALA A 659 -16.78 16.28 -23.66
N GLY A 660 -15.87 17.24 -23.48
CA GLY A 660 -16.10 18.51 -22.80
C GLY A 660 -16.72 19.55 -23.72
N LEU A 661 -17.78 20.20 -23.22
CA LEU A 661 -18.55 21.20 -23.95
C LEU A 661 -18.46 22.56 -23.25
N TYR A 662 -18.29 23.61 -24.05
CA TYR A 662 -18.32 25.02 -23.64
C TYR A 662 -19.09 25.88 -24.65
N HIS A 663 -20.32 25.49 -24.98
CA HIS A 663 -21.08 26.19 -26.02
C HIS A 663 -22.55 26.43 -25.64
N SER A 664 -23.07 27.56 -26.10
CA SER A 664 -24.51 27.88 -26.12
C SER A 664 -25.08 27.76 -27.52
N LEU A 665 -24.28 28.10 -28.53
CA LEU A 665 -24.62 27.95 -29.93
C LEU A 665 -24.32 26.54 -30.41
N TYR A 666 -25.12 26.05 -31.36
CA TYR A 666 -24.87 24.76 -32.00
C TYR A 666 -25.38 24.80 -33.44
N ALA A 667 -24.88 23.90 -34.29
CA ALA A 667 -25.40 23.75 -35.64
C ALA A 667 -26.80 23.12 -35.60
N SER A 668 -27.84 23.92 -35.83
CA SER A 668 -29.23 23.46 -35.90
C SER A 668 -29.57 22.89 -37.28
N ARG A 669 -28.92 23.41 -38.34
CA ARG A 669 -29.01 22.87 -39.70
C ARG A 669 -27.62 22.74 -40.31
N VAL A 670 -27.24 21.52 -40.68
CA VAL A 670 -25.99 21.25 -41.42
C VAL A 670 -26.30 21.31 -42.93
N PRO A 671 -25.56 22.11 -43.72
CA PRO A 671 -25.78 22.26 -45.16
C PRO A 671 -25.34 21.01 -45.94
N GLU A 672 -25.71 20.89 -47.22
CA GLU A 672 -25.47 19.68 -48.02
C GLU A 672 -23.97 19.40 -48.22
N GLU A 673 -23.16 20.46 -48.30
CA GLU A 673 -21.71 20.44 -48.48
C GLU A 673 -20.97 19.78 -47.30
N LEU A 674 -21.58 19.81 -46.11
CA LEU A 674 -21.04 19.24 -44.88
C LEU A 674 -21.79 17.94 -44.51
N ARG A 675 -21.04 16.94 -44.07
CA ARG A 675 -21.58 15.71 -43.49
C ARG A 675 -21.41 15.76 -41.99
N MET A 676 -22.51 15.61 -41.23
CA MET A 676 -22.44 15.34 -39.80
C MET A 676 -21.83 13.95 -39.59
N ILE A 677 -20.79 13.87 -38.77
CA ILE A 677 -20.03 12.62 -38.53
C ILE A 677 -20.05 12.18 -37.07
N ALA A 678 -20.49 13.04 -36.14
CA ALA A 678 -20.75 12.67 -34.76
C ALA A 678 -21.88 13.52 -34.15
N ARG A 679 -22.59 12.95 -33.16
CA ARG A 679 -23.63 13.62 -32.38
C ARG A 679 -23.53 13.32 -30.89
N SER A 680 -24.09 14.18 -30.03
CA SER A 680 -24.21 13.91 -28.60
C SER A 680 -25.43 13.03 -28.29
N GLU A 681 -25.53 12.55 -27.04
CA GLU A 681 -26.73 11.86 -26.52
C GLU A 681 -28.01 12.72 -26.58
N ASP A 682 -27.88 14.05 -26.52
CA ASP A 682 -28.98 15.01 -26.72
C ASP A 682 -29.28 15.34 -28.20
N ASP A 683 -28.79 14.54 -29.14
CA ASP A 683 -28.95 14.72 -30.60
C ASP A 683 -28.39 16.03 -31.19
N ILE A 684 -27.40 16.63 -30.52
CA ILE A 684 -26.70 17.83 -30.98
C ILE A 684 -25.52 17.45 -31.88
N VAL A 685 -25.32 18.18 -32.97
CA VAL A 685 -24.20 17.97 -33.91
C VAL A 685 -22.87 18.22 -33.20
N MET A 686 -22.03 17.19 -33.14
CA MET A 686 -20.74 17.23 -32.42
C MET A 686 -19.51 17.28 -33.33
N ALA A 687 -19.66 16.85 -34.59
CA ALA A 687 -18.59 16.98 -35.58
C ALA A 687 -19.15 16.95 -37.00
N VAL A 688 -18.48 17.69 -37.89
CA VAL A 688 -18.79 17.76 -39.32
C VAL A 688 -17.51 17.61 -40.13
N GLU A 689 -17.64 17.14 -41.37
CA GLU A 689 -16.57 17.18 -42.36
C GLU A 689 -17.12 17.59 -43.73
N HIS A 690 -16.31 18.25 -44.55
CA HIS A 690 -16.71 18.60 -45.91
C HIS A 690 -16.64 17.38 -46.83
N ARG A 691 -17.59 17.25 -47.76
CA ARG A 691 -17.69 16.05 -48.62
C ARG A 691 -16.53 15.88 -49.58
N SER A 692 -15.89 16.96 -50.00
CA SER A 692 -14.85 16.97 -51.05
C SER A 692 -13.59 17.78 -50.71
N LEU A 693 -13.58 18.53 -49.61
CA LEU A 693 -12.47 19.43 -49.25
C LEU A 693 -11.85 18.94 -47.94
N PRO A 694 -10.56 19.20 -47.68
CA PRO A 694 -9.87 18.80 -46.45
C PRO A 694 -10.27 19.71 -45.27
N ILE A 695 -11.54 19.67 -44.90
CA ILE A 695 -12.15 20.52 -43.87
C ILE A 695 -12.88 19.62 -42.88
N TRP A 696 -12.49 19.72 -41.61
CA TRP A 696 -13.11 18.99 -40.50
C TRP A 696 -13.40 19.94 -39.37
N ALA A 697 -14.43 19.68 -38.57
CA ALA A 697 -14.69 20.48 -37.40
C ALA A 697 -15.37 19.67 -36.29
N VAL A 698 -15.13 20.08 -35.06
CA VAL A 698 -15.74 19.51 -33.85
C VAL A 698 -16.37 20.61 -33.00
N GLN A 699 -17.54 20.34 -32.42
CA GLN A 699 -18.26 21.28 -31.55
C GLN A 699 -17.73 21.22 -30.12
N PHE A 700 -17.28 20.04 -29.69
CA PHE A 700 -16.63 19.84 -28.39
C PHE A 700 -15.17 20.30 -28.42
N HIS A 701 -14.57 20.43 -27.24
CA HIS A 701 -13.20 20.89 -27.06
C HIS A 701 -12.26 19.69 -26.89
N PRO A 702 -11.48 19.28 -27.92
CA PRO A 702 -10.54 18.17 -27.81
C PRO A 702 -9.43 18.43 -26.78
N GLU A 703 -9.07 19.69 -26.56
CA GLU A 703 -8.05 20.14 -25.61
C GLU A 703 -8.51 20.17 -24.15
N SER A 704 -9.82 20.02 -23.92
CA SER A 704 -10.38 20.08 -22.57
C SER A 704 -9.97 18.87 -21.72
N ILE A 705 -9.69 19.11 -20.43
CA ILE A 705 -9.50 18.06 -19.43
C ILE A 705 -10.69 17.08 -19.38
N MET A 706 -11.89 17.54 -19.75
CA MET A 706 -13.10 16.71 -19.81
C MET A 706 -13.11 15.73 -20.99
N THR A 707 -12.28 15.97 -22.01
CA THR A 707 -12.09 15.14 -23.22
C THR A 707 -10.78 14.34 -23.17
N ALA A 708 -9.97 14.51 -22.10
CA ALA A 708 -8.66 13.90 -21.97
C ALA A 708 -8.68 12.38 -21.70
N GLY A 709 -9.82 11.83 -21.25
CA GLY A 709 -9.98 10.40 -21.02
C GLY A 709 -9.65 9.57 -22.28
N GLY A 710 -8.75 8.59 -22.15
CA GLY A 710 -8.32 7.74 -23.26
C GLY A 710 -7.53 8.46 -24.36
N SER A 711 -7.00 9.67 -24.10
CA SER A 711 -6.27 10.51 -25.07
C SER A 711 -7.05 10.89 -26.34
N VAL A 712 -8.39 10.81 -26.30
CA VAL A 712 -9.26 11.01 -27.48
C VAL A 712 -8.98 12.33 -28.21
N GLY A 713 -8.90 13.43 -27.48
CA GLY A 713 -8.65 14.75 -28.08
C GLY A 713 -7.31 14.84 -28.82
N LEU A 714 -6.25 14.25 -28.26
CA LEU A 714 -4.94 14.21 -28.89
C LEU A 714 -4.95 13.28 -30.11
N THR A 715 -5.58 12.12 -30.03
CA THR A 715 -5.71 11.19 -31.15
C THR A 715 -6.45 11.83 -32.34
N ILE A 716 -7.51 12.59 -32.09
CA ILE A 716 -8.21 13.35 -33.15
C ILE A 716 -7.25 14.33 -33.83
N ILE A 717 -6.44 15.06 -33.06
CA ILE A 717 -5.48 16.01 -33.61
C ILE A 717 -4.36 15.29 -34.37
N GLU A 718 -3.83 14.18 -33.86
CA GLU A 718 -2.87 13.34 -34.58
C GLU A 718 -3.43 12.86 -35.92
N ASN A 719 -4.70 12.45 -35.97
CA ASN A 719 -5.39 12.03 -37.19
C ASN A 719 -5.53 13.18 -38.19
N VAL A 720 -5.91 14.39 -37.71
CA VAL A 720 -5.92 15.61 -38.55
C VAL A 720 -4.54 15.82 -39.18
N MET A 721 -3.48 15.72 -38.38
CA MET A 721 -2.12 15.90 -38.86
C MET A 721 -1.68 14.80 -39.84
N GLU A 722 -2.08 13.54 -39.66
CA GLU A 722 -1.80 12.44 -40.61
C GLU A 722 -2.45 12.66 -41.98
N MET A 723 -3.62 13.32 -42.03
CA MET A 723 -4.35 13.57 -43.28
C MET A 723 -3.73 14.67 -44.14
N LEU A 724 -2.84 15.51 -43.59
CA LEU A 724 -2.20 16.59 -44.34
C LEU A 724 -1.07 16.05 -45.24
N PRO A 725 -0.91 16.57 -46.48
CA PRO A 725 0.19 16.18 -47.35
C PRO A 725 1.56 16.50 -46.73
N VAL A 726 2.56 15.66 -46.98
CA VAL A 726 3.96 15.91 -46.58
C VAL A 726 4.61 16.78 -47.66
N ARG A 727 5.14 17.96 -47.31
CA ARG A 727 5.99 18.72 -48.23
C ARG A 727 7.25 17.89 -48.53
N THR A 728 7.34 17.32 -49.73
CA THR A 728 8.63 16.90 -50.27
C THR A 728 9.39 18.17 -50.62
N GLY A 729 10.43 18.48 -49.85
CA GLY A 729 11.32 19.61 -50.11
C GLY A 729 12.09 19.47 -51.41
#